data_AF-A0A968N147-F1
#
_entry.id   AF-A0A968N147-F1
#
_cell.length_a   1.000
_cell.length_b   1.000
_cell.length_c   1.000
_cell.angle_alpha   90.00
_cell.angle_beta   90.00
_cell.angle_gamma   90.00
#
_symmetry.space_group_name_H-M   'P 1'
#
loop_
_entity.id
_entity.type
_entity.pdbx_description
1 polymer ?
#
loop_
_entity_poly.entity_id
_entity_poly.type
_entity_poly.pdbx_seq_one_letter_code
_entity_poly.pdbx_strand_id
1 'polypeptide(L)'
;MNPANILIVDDTPANLRLLTEVLSRSGYRVRSAINGTLALSGAIAHPPDLILLDIMMPDLNGYEVCQHLKGSQRTRDVPVIFLSALEEATDKVRAFEVGGVDYISKPFQKAEVLVRVENQLSRRRLQLQLSEQNETLQAEVRERAIAQQRLQQFSTNLKELHRLDTSYYDSAAARYTDYLQTGCRILNLEVGWLSRHQGDRTQIEAQCNPDPHWQPPTLPAPTGTDCMTISLPTASEAAGIACDRCDPTQDDRTQQFSAYLGTPIWVNEQLYGTLAFASRSLSQEQTTPRTFAAQECEIVELMAKSLGQFIAARAAEHQRQQAEAETRLLLAVTRAIAESPDFDTALALALAHVSEASGWSYAEAWLPDPARQYLACAPVWYGRDRAALADFHCLSTQTQRHAEEGLTGRVWKTAQPEFIADLNALPPETMLRRQAIIDCSFGAELGVPIVAASSETDHLDKAVLAVLIFFRRQDEPFDSVESQERSVALAMAIATQLGAGLQQKQIEAEQSAILSAMTDLVLVRDRQGRCLKVMPTSTTSLICPPDEMVGKTLHEVMPQPLADRMLAGIQTALDQQTTQNAEYYVKRDGQMIWLAASISPLDSDRAILVARDISERKQREEALQLIAKGTAETIGDEFFNACTRVLAQALGIRYVLVGRFADADHRQIEAIAFWTGEDFYPEKLVYALNDTPCERVLNGNPQFWAQGVQAEFPQDQSLVELGVESYWSVPLRDRQEQVIGHLVLMDTKPMQRDRQQELLVDIFVARASVELERQLAAEALQTSEARNQAILRAIPDLMFRVRSDGIYLGYVKTRDFTDLLPEDYEPIGRHIREFLPPALALRHLQHLKIALVTGVPQLYEQEVQLENRIQHEEVRVVVSGPDEALFIVRDVSDRKHAEIALRIAQQQSESLLLNILPRPIAERLKKQPGVIAEQFDEATILFADIVGFTPLAALMTPIEVVNLLNQVFSEFDRLAEQFQIEKIKTIGDAYMAVSGVPTFQFNHAIAAAEMALAMQAVLPQVSTPRLRELCGDQPLQMRVGIHTGSVVAGVIGAKKFIYDLWGDAVNIASRMESQGLPGHIQITEATYEKLSGCFRCERRGEVAVRGRGAIATYWLLPDDQ
;
A
#
# COMPACT_ATOMS: atom_id res chain seq x y z
N MET A 1 -9.64 -45.40 43.70
CA MET A 1 -8.43 -46.26 43.73
C MET A 1 -8.84 -47.62 44.22
N ASN A 2 -8.34 -48.70 43.60
CA ASN A 2 -8.54 -50.03 44.16
C ASN A 2 -7.79 -50.13 45.51
N PRO A 3 -8.42 -50.67 46.57
CA PRO A 3 -7.75 -50.85 47.86
C PRO A 3 -6.59 -51.85 47.70
N ALA A 4 -5.42 -51.49 48.24
CA ALA A 4 -4.22 -52.33 48.16
C ALA A 4 -4.46 -53.68 48.86
N ASN A 5 -4.02 -54.75 48.22
CA ASN A 5 -4.15 -56.13 48.69
C ASN A 5 -2.93 -56.52 49.53
N ILE A 6 -3.14 -56.71 50.83
CA ILE A 6 -2.09 -57.13 51.77
C ILE A 6 -2.28 -58.61 52.10
N LEU A 7 -1.20 -59.39 52.03
CA LEU A 7 -1.18 -60.77 52.50
C LEU A 7 -0.54 -60.83 53.88
N ILE A 8 -1.25 -61.37 54.86
CA ILE A 8 -0.75 -61.60 56.22
C ILE A 8 -0.48 -63.09 56.40
N VAL A 9 0.68 -63.43 56.93
CA VAL A 9 1.11 -64.80 57.15
C VAL A 9 1.57 -64.93 58.59
N ASP A 10 0.86 -65.72 59.40
CA ASP A 10 1.16 -65.97 60.82
C ASP A 10 0.48 -67.28 61.22
N ASP A 11 1.17 -68.13 61.98
CA ASP A 11 0.66 -69.44 62.39
C ASP A 11 -0.36 -69.35 63.53
N THR A 12 -0.43 -68.21 64.20
CA THR A 12 -1.28 -67.96 65.37
C THR A 12 -2.58 -67.27 64.94
N PRO A 13 -3.75 -67.95 65.03
CA PRO A 13 -5.02 -67.40 64.55
C PRO A 13 -5.45 -66.07 65.19
N ALA A 14 -5.01 -65.80 66.42
CA ALA A 14 -5.28 -64.55 67.11
C ALA A 14 -4.59 -63.34 66.44
N ASN A 15 -3.33 -63.51 66.00
CA ASN A 15 -2.56 -62.48 65.30
C ASN A 15 -3.18 -62.15 63.94
N LEU A 16 -3.57 -63.19 63.18
CA LEU A 16 -4.27 -63.03 61.91
C LEU A 16 -5.58 -62.24 62.07
N ARG A 17 -6.40 -62.56 63.09
CA ARG A 17 -7.65 -61.83 63.35
C ARG A 17 -7.39 -60.35 63.67
N LEU A 18 -6.43 -60.08 64.57
CA LEU A 18 -6.09 -58.72 65.00
C LEU A 18 -5.57 -57.86 63.82
N LEU A 19 -4.57 -58.35 63.09
CA LEU A 19 -4.00 -57.61 61.97
C LEU A 19 -4.99 -57.45 60.81
N THR A 20 -5.83 -58.46 60.57
CA THR A 20 -6.93 -58.35 59.59
C THR A 20 -7.92 -57.27 59.98
N GLU A 21 -8.35 -57.20 61.25
CA GLU A 21 -9.25 -56.16 61.75
C GLU A 21 -8.63 -54.77 61.63
N VAL A 22 -7.37 -54.62 62.03
CA VAL A 22 -6.62 -53.35 61.97
C VAL A 22 -6.51 -52.84 60.54
N LEU A 23 -6.04 -53.66 59.60
CA LEU A 23 -5.79 -53.24 58.22
C LEU A 23 -7.09 -53.08 57.42
N SER A 24 -8.08 -53.93 57.65
CA SER A 24 -9.37 -53.82 56.94
C SER A 24 -10.13 -52.55 57.35
N ARG A 25 -10.08 -52.15 58.63
CA ARG A 25 -10.67 -50.87 59.09
C ARG A 25 -10.00 -49.65 58.47
N SER A 26 -8.73 -49.77 58.06
CA SER A 26 -8.00 -48.72 57.35
C SER A 26 -8.16 -48.79 55.83
N GLY A 27 -9.09 -49.61 55.33
CA GLY A 27 -9.47 -49.65 53.92
C GLY A 27 -8.61 -50.56 53.03
N TYR A 28 -7.73 -51.37 53.61
CA TYR A 28 -6.94 -52.36 52.86
C TYR A 28 -7.73 -53.65 52.62
N ARG A 29 -7.49 -54.31 51.48
CA ARG A 29 -7.99 -55.67 51.25
C ARG A 29 -7.01 -56.66 51.84
N VAL A 30 -7.45 -57.47 52.79
CA VAL A 30 -6.56 -58.37 53.51
C VAL A 30 -6.83 -59.82 53.13
N ARG A 31 -5.78 -60.56 52.84
CA ARG A 31 -5.78 -62.02 52.73
C ARG A 31 -4.90 -62.60 53.84
N SER A 32 -5.26 -63.76 54.38
CA SER A 32 -4.49 -64.42 55.43
C SER A 32 -4.05 -65.82 55.01
N ALA A 33 -2.88 -66.23 55.48
CA ALA A 33 -2.37 -67.60 55.35
C ALA A 33 -1.83 -68.06 56.72
N ILE A 34 -2.10 -69.31 57.08
CA ILE A 34 -1.74 -69.88 58.39
C ILE A 34 -0.38 -70.59 58.39
N ASN A 35 0.27 -70.74 57.23
CA ASN A 35 1.59 -71.35 57.08
C ASN A 35 2.29 -70.87 55.81
N GLY A 36 3.59 -71.13 55.71
CA GLY A 36 4.43 -70.71 54.58
C GLY A 36 4.01 -71.29 53.22
N THR A 37 3.55 -72.54 53.17
CA THR A 37 3.15 -73.22 51.92
C THR A 37 1.91 -72.59 51.28
N LEU A 38 0.89 -72.29 52.10
CA LEU A 38 -0.31 -71.58 51.64
C LEU A 38 0.00 -70.12 51.26
N ALA A 39 0.93 -69.48 51.97
CA ALA A 39 1.37 -68.13 51.63
C ALA A 39 2.06 -68.06 50.26
N LEU A 40 2.99 -68.97 49.96
CA LEU A 40 3.69 -69.02 48.68
C LEU A 40 2.76 -69.28 47.51
N SER A 41 1.91 -70.31 47.61
CA SER A 41 0.94 -70.64 46.57
C SER A 41 -0.05 -69.48 46.31
N GLY A 42 -0.55 -68.84 47.37
CA GLY A 42 -1.45 -67.70 47.27
C GLY A 42 -0.80 -66.42 46.71
N ALA A 43 0.44 -66.14 47.07
CA ALA A 43 1.19 -64.98 46.61
C ALA A 43 1.63 -65.11 45.14
N ILE A 44 2.03 -66.30 44.69
CA ILE A 44 2.44 -66.51 43.28
C ILE A 44 1.24 -66.47 42.35
N ALA A 45 0.12 -67.10 42.73
CA ALA A 45 -1.10 -67.10 41.93
C ALA A 45 -1.65 -65.67 41.74
N HIS A 46 -1.70 -64.92 42.85
CA HIS A 46 -2.19 -63.55 42.90
C HIS A 46 -1.25 -62.69 43.75
N PRO A 47 -0.28 -61.99 43.13
CA PRO A 47 0.69 -61.17 43.84
C PRO A 47 0.01 -60.07 44.68
N PRO A 48 0.27 -60.00 46.00
CA PRO A 48 -0.19 -58.90 46.83
C PRO A 48 0.66 -57.64 46.60
N ASP A 49 0.14 -56.50 47.04
CA ASP A 49 0.85 -55.22 47.05
C ASP A 49 1.86 -55.13 48.21
N LEU A 50 1.65 -55.90 49.27
CA LEU A 50 2.55 -56.02 50.44
C LEU A 50 2.30 -57.33 51.20
N ILE A 51 3.35 -57.88 51.81
CA ILE A 51 3.28 -59.11 52.62
C ILE A 51 3.73 -58.80 54.05
N LEU A 52 2.90 -59.14 55.04
CA LEU A 52 3.28 -59.23 56.46
C LEU A 52 3.58 -60.70 56.77
N LEU A 53 4.79 -61.00 57.23
CA LEU A 53 5.28 -62.37 57.31
C LEU A 53 5.87 -62.69 58.68
N ASP A 54 5.26 -63.62 59.40
CA ASP A 54 5.81 -64.13 60.64
C ASP A 54 7.10 -64.91 60.41
N ILE A 55 8.05 -64.76 61.33
CA ILE A 55 9.34 -65.44 61.28
C ILE A 55 9.21 -66.89 61.73
N MET A 56 8.47 -67.13 62.83
CA MET A 56 8.35 -68.43 63.47
C MET A 56 7.05 -69.10 63.03
N MET A 57 7.13 -70.07 62.11
CA MET A 57 5.98 -70.84 61.64
C MET A 57 6.33 -72.33 61.51
N PRO A 58 5.35 -73.24 61.64
CA PRO A 58 5.57 -74.67 61.38
C PRO A 58 5.87 -74.93 59.91
N ASP A 59 6.65 -75.98 59.64
CA ASP A 59 7.10 -76.44 58.33
C ASP A 59 8.11 -75.52 57.62
N LEU A 60 7.69 -74.35 57.16
CA LEU A 60 8.53 -73.36 56.47
C LEU A 60 8.59 -72.08 57.30
N ASN A 61 9.79 -71.69 57.72
CA ASN A 61 9.96 -70.46 58.49
C ASN A 61 9.85 -69.21 57.58
N GLY A 62 9.62 -68.04 58.19
CA GLY A 62 9.42 -66.80 57.44
C GLY A 62 10.60 -66.41 56.55
N TYR A 63 11.84 -66.72 56.95
CA TYR A 63 13.02 -66.42 56.13
C TYR A 63 13.03 -67.23 54.83
N GLU A 64 12.73 -68.52 54.91
CA GLU A 64 12.64 -69.43 53.75
C GLU A 64 11.53 -68.98 52.79
N VAL A 65 10.36 -68.60 53.33
CA VAL A 65 9.24 -68.07 52.54
C VAL A 65 9.65 -66.78 51.81
N CYS A 66 10.34 -65.85 52.48
CA CYS A 66 10.81 -64.61 51.86
C CYS A 66 11.80 -64.88 50.73
N GLN A 67 12.77 -65.78 50.93
CA GLN A 67 13.73 -66.15 49.88
C GLN A 67 13.03 -66.69 48.63
N HIS A 68 12.03 -67.57 48.80
CA HIS A 68 11.25 -68.08 47.68
C HIS A 68 10.44 -66.99 46.96
N LEU A 69 9.84 -66.05 47.70
CA LEU A 69 9.13 -64.92 47.12
C LEU A 69 10.07 -63.99 46.34
N LYS A 70 11.28 -63.75 46.84
CA LYS A 70 12.31 -62.93 46.20
C LYS A 70 12.97 -63.58 44.99
N GLY A 71 13.03 -64.91 44.94
CA GLY A 71 13.51 -65.65 43.77
C GLY A 71 12.56 -65.61 42.56
N SER A 72 11.26 -65.42 42.78
CA SER A 72 10.25 -65.46 41.70
C SER A 72 10.13 -64.13 40.94
N GLN A 73 10.08 -64.19 39.60
CA GLN A 73 9.93 -62.99 38.75
C GLN A 73 8.63 -62.22 38.99
N ARG A 74 7.58 -62.89 39.47
CA ARG A 74 6.26 -62.27 39.72
C ARG A 74 6.13 -61.61 41.09
N THR A 75 6.94 -62.01 42.07
CA THR A 75 6.80 -61.58 43.47
C THR A 75 8.05 -60.91 44.03
N ARG A 76 9.18 -60.90 43.30
CA ARG A 76 10.46 -60.37 43.79
C ARG A 76 10.39 -58.92 44.27
N ASP A 77 9.56 -58.12 43.63
CA ASP A 77 9.46 -56.70 43.92
C ASP A 77 8.35 -56.37 44.93
N VAL A 78 7.62 -57.38 45.42
CA VAL A 78 6.59 -57.19 46.46
C VAL A 78 7.30 -56.94 47.80
N PRO A 79 6.99 -55.84 48.52
CA PRO A 79 7.59 -55.56 49.82
C PRO A 79 7.14 -56.58 50.87
N VAL A 80 8.11 -57.14 51.61
CA VAL A 80 7.88 -58.07 52.72
C VAL A 80 8.29 -57.41 54.03
N ILE A 81 7.35 -57.28 54.96
CA ILE A 81 7.58 -56.80 56.33
C ILE A 81 7.51 -58.01 57.26
N PHE A 82 8.58 -58.24 58.01
CA PHE A 82 8.63 -59.35 58.95
C PHE A 82 7.90 -59.04 60.27
N LEU A 83 7.23 -60.02 60.86
CA LEU A 83 6.63 -59.94 62.19
C LEU A 83 7.52 -60.74 63.16
N SER A 84 8.08 -60.09 64.19
CA SER A 84 9.06 -60.70 65.10
C SER A 84 8.65 -60.60 66.56
N ALA A 85 8.83 -61.66 67.33
CA ALA A 85 8.74 -61.65 68.80
C ALA A 85 10.10 -61.46 69.50
N LEU A 86 11.20 -61.36 68.73
CA LEU A 86 12.57 -61.36 69.24
C LEU A 86 13.16 -59.94 69.22
N GLU A 87 13.69 -59.50 70.36
CA GLU A 87 14.33 -58.18 70.53
C GLU A 87 15.81 -58.17 70.12
N GLU A 88 16.39 -59.31 69.75
CA GLU A 88 17.81 -59.42 69.39
C GLU A 88 18.13 -58.77 68.02
N ALA A 89 19.25 -58.05 67.96
CA ALA A 89 19.69 -57.35 66.75
C ALA A 89 20.02 -58.31 65.58
N THR A 90 20.40 -59.55 65.89
CA THR A 90 20.79 -60.61 64.95
C THR A 90 19.64 -61.02 64.02
N ASP A 91 18.43 -61.16 64.53
CA ASP A 91 17.25 -61.56 63.74
C ASP A 91 16.79 -60.45 62.78
N LYS A 92 16.94 -59.19 63.18
CA LYS A 92 16.62 -58.04 62.32
C LYS A 92 17.57 -57.96 61.14
N VAL A 93 18.87 -58.20 61.36
CA VAL A 93 19.87 -58.24 60.28
C VAL A 93 19.53 -59.35 59.28
N ARG A 94 19.23 -60.56 59.78
CA ARG A 94 18.85 -61.70 58.93
C ARG A 94 17.59 -61.44 58.10
N ALA A 95 16.60 -60.73 58.65
CA ALA A 95 15.37 -60.34 57.94
C ALA A 95 15.65 -59.46 56.71
N PHE A 96 16.59 -58.52 56.81
CA PHE A 96 17.00 -57.68 55.68
C PHE A 96 17.89 -58.45 54.67
N GLU A 97 18.77 -59.33 55.14
CA GLU A 97 19.65 -60.14 54.27
C GLU A 97 18.87 -61.04 53.30
N VAL A 98 17.73 -61.58 53.73
CA VAL A 98 16.87 -62.42 52.87
C VAL A 98 15.93 -61.62 51.98
N GLY A 99 16.00 -60.28 52.01
CA GLY A 99 15.23 -59.37 51.16
C GLY A 99 13.96 -58.79 51.79
N GLY A 100 13.80 -58.88 53.12
CA GLY A 100 12.80 -58.10 53.84
C GLY A 100 13.06 -56.60 53.71
N VAL A 101 12.01 -55.79 53.68
CA VAL A 101 12.11 -54.33 53.55
C VAL A 101 11.84 -53.58 54.85
N ASP A 102 11.25 -54.26 55.83
CA ASP A 102 10.99 -53.73 57.17
C ASP A 102 10.65 -54.86 58.15
N TYR A 103 10.46 -54.54 59.43
CA TYR A 103 9.94 -55.45 60.44
C TYR A 103 9.00 -54.74 61.43
N ILE A 104 8.15 -55.50 62.12
CA ILE A 104 7.25 -55.05 63.18
C ILE A 104 7.39 -56.00 64.38
N SER A 105 7.57 -55.45 65.58
CA SER A 105 7.69 -56.23 66.82
C SER A 105 6.32 -56.66 67.39
N LYS A 106 6.26 -57.86 67.96
CA LYS A 106 5.15 -58.37 68.78
C LYS A 106 5.40 -58.01 70.26
N PRO A 107 4.40 -57.57 71.04
CA PRO A 107 2.98 -57.43 70.69
C PRO A 107 2.71 -56.21 69.79
N PHE A 108 1.79 -56.37 68.83
CA PHE A 108 1.55 -55.38 67.79
C PHE A 108 0.88 -54.10 68.32
N GLN A 109 1.46 -52.94 67.98
CA GLN A 109 0.81 -51.66 68.15
C GLN A 109 0.13 -51.22 66.85
N LYS A 110 -1.17 -50.89 66.92
CA LYS A 110 -1.96 -50.50 65.74
C LYS A 110 -1.32 -49.37 64.92
N ALA A 111 -0.80 -48.34 65.60
CA ALA A 111 -0.18 -47.19 64.93
C ALA A 111 1.09 -47.57 64.17
N GLU A 112 1.93 -48.43 64.77
CA GLU A 112 3.17 -48.90 64.14
C GLU A 112 2.88 -49.72 62.87
N VAL A 113 1.94 -50.67 62.95
CA VAL A 113 1.54 -51.51 61.80
C VAL A 113 1.08 -50.65 60.62
N LEU A 114 0.22 -49.67 60.88
CA LEU A 114 -0.33 -48.81 59.83
C LEU A 114 0.73 -47.94 59.15
N VAL A 115 1.59 -47.29 59.94
CA VAL A 115 2.65 -46.42 59.40
C VAL A 115 3.65 -47.23 58.56
N ARG A 116 4.05 -48.41 59.05
CA ARG A 116 5.01 -49.29 58.35
C ARG A 116 4.45 -49.79 57.01
N VAL A 117 3.19 -50.22 57.01
CA VAL A 117 2.49 -50.66 55.79
C VAL A 117 2.32 -49.52 54.80
N GLU A 118 1.83 -48.36 55.24
CA GLU A 118 1.56 -47.20 54.38
C GLU A 118 2.83 -46.66 53.74
N ASN A 119 3.93 -46.60 54.49
CA ASN A 119 5.23 -46.16 53.97
C ASN A 119 5.72 -47.07 52.82
N GLN A 120 5.62 -48.39 52.98
CA GLN A 120 6.10 -49.31 51.95
C GLN A 120 5.20 -49.32 50.71
N LEU A 121 3.88 -49.25 50.89
CA LEU A 121 2.93 -49.13 49.77
C LEU A 121 3.13 -47.81 48.99
N SER A 122 3.36 -46.70 49.69
CA SER A 122 3.60 -45.39 49.07
C SER A 122 4.90 -45.40 48.27
N ARG A 123 5.98 -45.98 48.82
CA ARG A 123 7.25 -46.14 48.11
C ARG A 123 7.10 -46.99 46.85
N ARG A 124 6.35 -48.10 46.92
CA ARG A 124 6.10 -48.97 45.77
C ARG A 124 5.32 -48.24 44.67
N ARG A 125 4.28 -47.47 45.04
CA ARG A 125 3.50 -46.67 44.10
C ARG A 125 4.35 -45.62 43.39
N LEU A 126 5.19 -44.89 44.13
CA LEU A 126 6.07 -43.87 43.57
C LEU A 126 7.10 -44.47 42.60
N GLN A 127 7.65 -45.64 42.91
CA GLN A 127 8.58 -46.33 42.00
C GLN A 127 7.93 -46.74 40.68
N LEU A 128 6.70 -47.25 40.72
CA LEU A 128 5.96 -47.61 39.50
C LEU A 128 5.65 -46.37 38.66
N GLN A 129 5.21 -45.27 39.30
CA GLN A 129 4.94 -44.00 38.61
C GLN A 129 6.19 -43.40 37.96
N LEU A 130 7.33 -43.44 38.65
CA LEU A 130 8.58 -42.91 38.12
C LEU A 130 9.07 -43.71 36.90
N SER A 131 8.89 -45.03 36.90
CA SER A 131 9.26 -45.88 35.77
C SER A 131 8.43 -45.57 34.51
N GLU A 132 7.11 -45.43 34.68
CA GLU A 132 6.18 -45.08 33.58
C GLU A 132 6.47 -43.69 33.01
N GLN A 133 6.78 -42.73 33.88
CA GLN A 133 7.18 -41.37 33.46
C GLN A 133 8.50 -41.38 32.69
N ASN A 134 9.49 -42.16 33.10
CA ASN A 134 10.77 -42.26 32.40
C ASN A 134 10.63 -42.83 30.99
N GLU A 135 9.79 -43.86 30.79
CA GLU A 135 9.55 -44.41 29.46
C GLU A 135 8.87 -43.39 28.54
N THR A 136 7.90 -42.64 29.06
CA THR A 136 7.21 -41.57 28.33
C THR A 136 8.18 -40.46 27.93
N LEU A 137 8.99 -39.97 28.87
CA LEU A 137 10.00 -38.93 28.62
C LEU A 137 11.04 -39.38 27.59
N GLN A 138 11.47 -40.64 27.61
CA GLN A 138 12.41 -41.17 26.60
C GLN A 138 11.81 -41.24 25.19
N ALA A 139 10.49 -41.44 25.06
CA ALA A 139 9.81 -41.34 23.77
C ALA A 139 9.79 -39.88 23.27
N GLU A 140 9.42 -38.93 24.13
CA GLU A 140 9.38 -37.50 23.79
C GLU A 140 10.77 -36.92 23.43
N VAL A 141 11.83 -37.32 24.14
CA VAL A 141 13.21 -36.88 23.83
C VAL A 141 13.65 -37.34 22.46
N ARG A 142 13.33 -38.58 22.06
CA ARG A 142 13.65 -39.10 20.72
C ARG A 142 12.91 -38.32 19.63
N GLU A 143 11.66 -37.98 19.86
CA GLU A 143 10.85 -37.21 18.91
C GLU A 143 11.39 -35.77 18.75
N ARG A 144 11.76 -35.11 19.86
CA ARG A 144 12.38 -33.77 19.84
C ARG A 144 13.71 -33.73 19.10
N ALA A 145 14.56 -34.74 19.29
CA ALA A 145 15.87 -34.81 18.62
C ALA A 145 15.73 -34.85 17.08
N ILE A 146 14.78 -35.63 16.58
CA ILE A 146 14.47 -35.71 15.13
C ILE A 146 13.97 -34.34 14.61
N ALA A 147 13.10 -33.67 15.36
CA ALA A 147 12.59 -32.34 14.98
C ALA A 147 13.69 -31.27 14.96
N GLN A 148 14.60 -31.28 15.93
CA GLN A 148 15.71 -30.31 16.03
C GLN A 148 16.70 -30.47 14.86
N GLN A 149 17.02 -31.71 14.48
CA GLN A 149 17.87 -31.98 13.31
C GLN A 149 17.27 -31.44 12.01
N ARG A 150 15.95 -31.60 11.81
CA ARG A 150 15.23 -31.05 10.65
C ARG A 150 15.30 -29.51 10.60
N LEU A 151 15.10 -28.86 11.74
CA LEU A 151 15.15 -27.39 11.82
C LEU A 151 16.55 -26.84 11.49
N GLN A 152 17.61 -27.51 11.98
CA GLN A 152 18.98 -27.11 11.71
C GLN A 152 19.33 -27.21 10.22
N GLN A 153 18.87 -28.28 9.55
CA GLN A 153 19.04 -28.44 8.11
C GLN A 153 18.30 -27.36 7.30
N PHE A 154 17.06 -27.02 7.69
CA PHE A 154 16.29 -25.94 7.07
C PHE A 154 16.98 -24.58 7.23
N SER A 155 17.53 -24.29 8.40
CA SER A 155 18.27 -23.03 8.67
C SER A 155 19.50 -22.87 7.77
N THR A 156 20.26 -23.96 7.54
CA THR A 156 21.42 -23.93 6.63
C THR A 156 21.00 -23.62 5.19
N ASN A 157 19.91 -24.22 4.72
CA ASN A 157 19.39 -23.97 3.36
C ASN A 157 18.99 -22.49 3.16
N LEU A 158 18.38 -21.85 4.16
CA LEU A 158 18.02 -20.42 4.09
C LEU A 158 19.25 -19.49 4.01
N LYS A 159 20.36 -19.84 4.67
CA LYS A 159 21.60 -19.05 4.61
C LYS A 159 22.21 -19.03 3.21
N GLU A 160 22.15 -20.16 2.50
CA GLU A 160 22.61 -20.25 1.10
C GLU A 160 21.76 -19.38 0.17
N LEU A 161 20.44 -19.29 0.40
CA LEU A 161 19.58 -18.38 -0.36
C LEU A 161 19.92 -16.91 -0.12
N HIS A 162 20.15 -16.52 1.14
CA HIS A 162 20.51 -15.15 1.47
C HIS A 162 21.85 -14.69 0.84
N ARG A 163 22.79 -15.64 0.65
CA ARG A 163 24.04 -15.37 -0.08
C ARG A 163 23.77 -14.97 -1.54
N LEU A 164 22.82 -15.60 -2.20
CA LEU A 164 22.51 -15.33 -3.61
C LEU A 164 21.92 -13.93 -3.84
N ASP A 165 21.13 -13.44 -2.87
CA ASP A 165 20.53 -12.10 -2.92
C ASP A 165 21.55 -10.98 -2.70
N THR A 166 22.57 -11.23 -1.87
CA THR A 166 23.57 -10.24 -1.45
C THR A 166 24.82 -10.20 -2.33
N SER A 167 25.03 -11.21 -3.20
CA SER A 167 26.20 -11.30 -4.07
C SER A 167 26.11 -10.39 -5.29
N TYR A 168 27.25 -9.83 -5.70
CA TYR A 168 27.39 -9.06 -6.94
C TYR A 168 27.68 -9.98 -8.12
N TYR A 169 27.04 -9.74 -9.27
CA TYR A 169 27.21 -10.54 -10.48
C TYR A 169 27.45 -9.65 -11.70
N ASP A 170 28.41 -10.05 -12.54
CA ASP A 170 28.79 -9.31 -13.76
C ASP A 170 27.75 -9.44 -14.89
N SER A 171 26.90 -10.47 -14.84
CA SER A 171 25.83 -10.69 -15.83
C SER A 171 24.65 -11.47 -15.25
N ALA A 172 23.48 -11.35 -15.89
CA ALA A 172 22.31 -12.17 -15.50
C ALA A 172 22.57 -13.67 -15.70
N ALA A 173 23.31 -14.06 -16.74
CA ALA A 173 23.67 -15.45 -16.97
C ALA A 173 24.51 -16.04 -15.82
N ALA A 174 25.46 -15.27 -15.27
CA ALA A 174 26.25 -15.66 -14.11
C ALA A 174 25.37 -15.85 -12.87
N ARG A 175 24.41 -14.94 -12.65
CA ARG A 175 23.47 -15.05 -11.54
C ARG A 175 22.54 -16.26 -11.67
N TYR A 176 21.92 -16.45 -12.84
CA TYR A 176 21.05 -17.61 -13.10
C TYR A 176 21.79 -18.93 -12.87
N THR A 177 23.05 -19.01 -13.27
CA THR A 177 23.89 -20.19 -13.07
C THR A 177 24.10 -20.49 -11.57
N ASP A 178 24.39 -19.48 -10.73
CA ASP A 178 24.58 -19.68 -9.28
C ASP A 178 23.29 -20.11 -8.57
N TYR A 179 22.13 -19.57 -8.98
CA TYR A 179 20.82 -20.04 -8.48
C TYR A 179 20.58 -21.50 -8.83
N LEU A 180 20.83 -21.91 -10.08
CA LEU A 180 20.62 -23.28 -10.51
C LEU A 180 21.57 -24.26 -9.79
N GLN A 181 22.84 -23.90 -9.62
CA GLN A 181 23.81 -24.71 -8.88
C GLN A 181 23.46 -24.85 -7.40
N THR A 182 23.00 -23.77 -6.77
CA THR A 182 22.60 -23.77 -5.36
C THR A 182 21.32 -24.61 -5.16
N GLY A 183 20.35 -24.52 -6.07
CA GLY A 183 19.15 -25.35 -6.04
C GLY A 183 19.44 -26.85 -6.22
N CYS A 184 20.33 -27.21 -7.16
CA CYS A 184 20.78 -28.60 -7.34
C CYS A 184 21.42 -29.15 -6.05
N ARG A 185 22.24 -28.35 -5.37
CA ARG A 185 22.91 -28.74 -4.11
C ARG A 185 21.94 -28.91 -2.95
N ILE A 186 21.02 -27.95 -2.76
CA ILE A 186 20.05 -27.98 -1.65
C ILE A 186 19.06 -29.15 -1.81
N LEU A 187 18.58 -29.39 -3.03
CA LEU A 187 17.61 -30.44 -3.32
C LEU A 187 18.25 -31.81 -3.52
N ASN A 188 19.58 -31.88 -3.58
CA ASN A 188 20.33 -33.06 -3.98
C ASN A 188 19.81 -33.63 -5.32
N LEU A 189 19.77 -32.77 -6.33
CA LEU A 189 19.33 -33.06 -7.70
C LEU A 189 20.46 -32.72 -8.68
N GLU A 190 20.46 -33.37 -9.84
CA GLU A 190 21.61 -33.36 -10.76
C GLU A 190 21.53 -32.26 -11.82
N VAL A 191 20.31 -31.84 -12.16
CA VAL A 191 20.04 -30.93 -13.27
C VAL A 191 19.06 -29.86 -12.82
N GLY A 192 19.29 -28.61 -13.26
CA GLY A 192 18.35 -27.51 -13.08
C GLY A 192 18.30 -26.61 -14.31
N TRP A 193 17.16 -26.00 -14.60
CA TRP A 193 17.01 -25.05 -15.69
C TRP A 193 16.02 -23.93 -15.38
N LEU A 194 16.25 -22.80 -16.04
CA LEU A 194 15.42 -21.61 -16.04
C LEU A 194 14.85 -21.43 -17.45
N SER A 195 13.54 -21.27 -17.54
CA SER A 195 12.84 -21.03 -18.80
C SER A 195 12.02 -19.75 -18.74
N ARG A 196 11.87 -19.07 -19.88
CA ARG A 196 11.00 -17.93 -20.10
C ARG A 196 9.84 -18.34 -21.02
N HIS A 197 8.63 -17.96 -20.67
CA HIS A 197 7.42 -18.19 -21.46
C HIS A 197 7.11 -16.97 -22.33
N GLN A 198 6.83 -17.20 -23.61
CA GLN A 198 6.37 -16.21 -24.58
C GLN A 198 5.17 -16.78 -25.33
N GLY A 199 3.96 -16.59 -24.80
CA GLY A 199 2.75 -17.25 -25.31
C GLY A 199 2.87 -18.78 -25.20
N ASP A 200 2.66 -19.49 -26.30
CA ASP A 200 2.79 -20.97 -26.36
C ASP A 200 4.24 -21.46 -26.50
N ARG A 201 5.23 -20.56 -26.56
CA ARG A 201 6.65 -20.90 -26.73
C ARG A 201 7.41 -20.73 -25.43
N THR A 202 8.14 -21.77 -25.04
CA THR A 202 9.07 -21.74 -23.90
C THR A 202 10.51 -21.70 -24.40
N GLN A 203 11.30 -20.73 -23.93
CA GLN A 203 12.72 -20.58 -24.25
C GLN A 203 13.57 -20.82 -23.01
N ILE A 204 14.66 -21.57 -23.12
CA ILE A 204 15.59 -21.80 -21.99
C ILE A 204 16.54 -20.61 -21.89
N GLU A 205 16.60 -19.99 -20.72
CA GLU A 205 17.49 -18.84 -20.46
C GLU A 205 18.80 -19.26 -19.77
N ALA A 206 18.75 -20.29 -18.93
CA ALA A 206 19.92 -20.85 -18.27
C ALA A 206 19.70 -22.33 -17.94
N GLN A 207 20.80 -23.10 -17.89
CA GLN A 207 20.79 -24.49 -17.46
C GLN A 207 22.04 -24.83 -16.67
N CYS A 208 21.90 -25.70 -15.69
CA CYS A 208 22.98 -26.30 -14.90
C CYS A 208 22.91 -27.81 -15.06
N ASN A 209 23.86 -28.37 -15.81
CA ASN A 209 23.89 -29.79 -16.16
C ASN A 209 25.33 -30.23 -16.49
N PRO A 210 25.78 -31.43 -16.05
CA PRO A 210 27.06 -32.00 -16.48
C PRO A 210 27.14 -32.36 -17.98
N ASP A 211 26.01 -32.57 -18.69
CA ASP A 211 25.97 -32.84 -20.14
C ASP A 211 25.43 -31.63 -20.93
N PRO A 212 26.27 -30.92 -21.71
CA PRO A 212 25.87 -29.72 -22.45
C PRO A 212 24.96 -30.00 -23.67
N HIS A 213 24.82 -31.25 -24.13
CA HIS A 213 23.99 -31.61 -25.29
C HIS A 213 22.56 -32.02 -24.94
N TRP A 214 22.25 -32.10 -23.66
CA TRP A 214 20.91 -32.43 -23.18
C TRP A 214 19.95 -31.24 -23.29
N GLN A 215 18.71 -31.51 -23.70
CA GLN A 215 17.64 -30.53 -23.76
C GLN A 215 16.53 -30.89 -22.76
N PRO A 216 16.01 -29.92 -21.97
CA PRO A 216 14.92 -30.15 -21.06
C PRO A 216 13.60 -30.43 -21.81
N PRO A 217 12.69 -31.21 -21.22
CA PRO A 217 11.38 -31.52 -21.81
C PRO A 217 10.50 -30.25 -21.89
N THR A 218 9.74 -30.12 -22.98
CA THR A 218 8.67 -29.12 -23.11
C THR A 218 7.46 -29.56 -22.28
N LEU A 219 7.39 -29.11 -21.03
CA LEU A 219 6.23 -29.31 -20.15
C LEU A 219 5.28 -28.09 -20.24
N PRO A 220 3.95 -28.28 -20.16
CA PRO A 220 2.99 -27.18 -20.18
C PRO A 220 3.18 -26.25 -18.98
N ALA A 221 2.97 -24.95 -19.20
CA ALA A 221 3.09 -23.92 -18.17
C ALA A 221 2.14 -24.20 -16.98
N PRO A 222 2.57 -24.03 -15.73
CA PRO A 222 1.69 -24.14 -14.57
C PRO A 222 0.58 -23.10 -14.63
N THR A 223 -0.69 -23.54 -14.64
CA THR A 223 -1.86 -22.65 -14.66
C THR A 223 -2.32 -22.25 -13.25
N GLY A 224 -1.54 -22.53 -12.19
CA GLY A 224 -1.89 -22.27 -10.79
C GLY A 224 -0.73 -21.71 -9.95
N THR A 225 -1.06 -21.20 -8.75
CA THR A 225 -0.14 -20.56 -7.79
C THR A 225 0.81 -21.51 -7.05
N ASP A 226 0.60 -22.83 -7.15
CA ASP A 226 1.26 -23.83 -6.31
C ASP A 226 2.36 -24.61 -7.07
N CYS A 227 3.42 -25.01 -6.35
CA CYS A 227 4.51 -25.83 -6.86
C CYS A 227 4.01 -27.15 -7.49
N MET A 228 4.46 -27.47 -8.71
CA MET A 228 4.11 -28.72 -9.37
C MET A 228 5.14 -29.81 -9.09
N THR A 229 4.69 -30.87 -8.42
CA THR A 229 5.37 -32.16 -8.36
C THR A 229 4.71 -33.12 -9.35
N ILE A 230 5.40 -33.45 -10.44
CA ILE A 230 4.94 -34.50 -11.36
C ILE A 230 5.58 -35.81 -10.91
N SER A 231 4.80 -36.70 -10.32
CA SER A 231 5.17 -38.12 -10.23
C SER A 231 4.85 -38.75 -11.58
N LEU A 232 5.86 -39.10 -12.39
CA LEU A 232 5.62 -39.82 -13.63
C LEU A 232 4.98 -41.19 -13.31
N PRO A 233 3.90 -41.60 -14.00
CA PRO A 233 3.31 -42.91 -13.79
C PRO A 233 4.31 -44.00 -14.18
N THR A 234 4.34 -45.08 -13.39
CA THR A 234 5.05 -46.29 -13.80
C THR A 234 4.46 -46.80 -15.12
N ALA A 235 5.29 -47.48 -15.93
CA ALA A 235 4.95 -47.95 -17.28
C ALA A 235 3.69 -48.86 -17.40
N SER A 236 2.96 -49.14 -16.30
CA SER A 236 1.73 -49.92 -16.31
C SER A 236 0.43 -49.11 -16.38
N GLU A 237 0.47 -47.78 -16.15
CA GLU A 237 -0.74 -46.93 -16.16
C GLU A 237 -0.92 -46.12 -17.48
N ALA A 238 0.06 -46.17 -18.39
CA ALA A 238 0.01 -45.51 -19.69
C ALA A 238 -0.90 -46.21 -20.73
N ALA A 239 -1.56 -47.31 -20.38
CA ALA A 239 -2.41 -48.07 -21.30
C ALA A 239 -3.84 -47.50 -21.48
N GLY A 240 -4.18 -46.37 -20.86
CA GLY A 240 -5.56 -45.88 -20.77
C GLY A 240 -5.96 -44.69 -21.66
N ILE A 241 -5.02 -44.01 -22.33
CA ILE A 241 -5.34 -42.79 -23.10
C ILE A 241 -4.85 -42.98 -24.54
N ALA A 242 -5.70 -43.58 -25.37
CA ALA A 242 -5.49 -43.68 -26.80
C ALA A 242 -5.70 -42.31 -27.45
N CYS A 243 -4.63 -41.69 -27.95
CA CYS A 243 -4.71 -40.67 -28.99
C CYS A 243 -4.61 -41.38 -30.35
N ASP A 244 -5.73 -41.43 -31.08
CA ASP A 244 -5.90 -42.16 -32.35
C ASP A 244 -5.11 -41.59 -33.55
N ARG A 245 -4.06 -40.77 -33.34
CA ARG A 245 -3.33 -40.10 -34.42
C ARG A 245 -1.82 -39.98 -34.27
N CYS A 246 -1.18 -40.81 -33.45
CA CYS A 246 0.29 -40.81 -33.35
C CYS A 246 0.85 -42.21 -33.66
N ASP A 247 1.66 -42.27 -34.73
CA ASP A 247 2.45 -43.42 -35.15
C ASP A 247 3.44 -43.82 -34.02
N PRO A 248 3.39 -45.04 -33.47
CA PRO A 248 4.17 -45.42 -32.30
C PRO A 248 5.63 -45.78 -32.62
N THR A 249 6.14 -45.51 -33.83
CA THR A 249 7.47 -45.97 -34.26
C THR A 249 8.55 -44.89 -34.37
N GLN A 250 8.29 -43.64 -33.98
CA GLN A 250 9.29 -42.57 -33.95
C GLN A 250 9.04 -41.55 -32.82
N ASP A 251 9.40 -41.86 -31.57
CA ASP A 251 10.18 -40.94 -30.70
C ASP A 251 10.57 -41.63 -29.38
N ASP A 252 11.78 -42.19 -29.35
CA ASP A 252 12.36 -42.95 -28.24
C ASP A 252 13.05 -42.02 -27.21
N ARG A 253 12.43 -40.89 -26.84
CA ARG A 253 13.07 -39.84 -26.00
C ARG A 253 12.25 -39.35 -24.80
N THR A 254 11.37 -40.17 -24.25
CA THR A 254 10.91 -39.93 -22.86
C THR A 254 12.01 -40.38 -21.90
N GLN A 255 13.00 -39.50 -21.67
CA GLN A 255 13.97 -39.69 -20.60
C GLN A 255 13.22 -39.75 -19.27
N GLN A 256 13.16 -40.94 -18.67
CA GLN A 256 12.51 -41.19 -17.39
C GLN A 256 13.27 -40.47 -16.27
N PHE A 257 12.68 -39.41 -15.71
CA PHE A 257 13.18 -38.77 -14.49
C PHE A 257 12.79 -39.60 -13.27
N SER A 258 13.72 -39.79 -12.33
CA SER A 258 13.42 -40.42 -11.03
C SER A 258 12.83 -39.42 -10.03
N ALA A 259 13.04 -38.12 -10.26
CA ALA A 259 12.52 -37.00 -9.46
C ALA A 259 12.45 -35.71 -10.30
N TYR A 260 11.36 -34.95 -10.16
CA TYR A 260 11.15 -33.64 -10.82
C TYR A 260 10.42 -32.65 -9.90
N LEU A 261 10.93 -31.42 -9.81
CA LEU A 261 10.34 -30.32 -9.05
C LEU A 261 10.38 -29.03 -9.88
N GLY A 262 9.23 -28.41 -10.13
CA GLY A 262 9.13 -27.19 -10.93
C GLY A 262 8.18 -26.15 -10.32
N THR A 263 8.56 -24.88 -10.39
CA THR A 263 7.78 -23.75 -9.86
C THR A 263 7.72 -22.58 -10.87
N PRO A 264 6.58 -21.88 -10.98
CA PRO A 264 6.47 -20.69 -11.82
C PRO A 264 7.26 -19.50 -11.26
N ILE A 265 7.85 -18.71 -12.16
CA ILE A 265 8.46 -17.42 -11.82
C ILE A 265 7.49 -16.31 -12.20
N TRP A 266 7.15 -15.49 -11.23
CA TRP A 266 6.26 -14.34 -11.40
C TRP A 266 7.05 -13.03 -11.41
N VAL A 267 6.76 -12.18 -12.39
CA VAL A 267 7.31 -10.82 -12.51
C VAL A 267 6.13 -9.88 -12.64
N ASN A 268 5.96 -8.96 -11.69
CA ASN A 268 4.81 -8.03 -11.63
C ASN A 268 3.45 -8.74 -11.83
N GLU A 269 3.24 -9.84 -11.10
CA GLU A 269 2.01 -10.66 -11.15
C GLU A 269 1.74 -11.36 -12.50
N GLN A 270 2.66 -11.30 -13.46
CA GLN A 270 2.61 -12.06 -14.72
C GLN A 270 3.56 -13.26 -14.70
N LEU A 271 3.13 -14.37 -15.31
CA LEU A 271 3.96 -15.55 -15.46
C LEU A 271 5.10 -15.23 -16.43
N TYR A 272 6.31 -15.15 -15.90
CA TYR A 272 7.50 -14.91 -16.69
C TYR A 272 8.10 -16.21 -17.23
N GLY A 273 8.12 -17.25 -16.41
CA GLY A 273 8.99 -18.40 -16.64
C GLY A 273 8.76 -19.56 -15.70
N THR A 274 9.60 -20.59 -15.81
CA THR A 274 9.59 -21.74 -14.88
C THR A 274 11.01 -22.05 -14.45
N LEU A 275 11.20 -22.22 -13.14
CA LEU A 275 12.40 -22.77 -12.51
C LEU A 275 12.16 -24.24 -12.21
N ALA A 276 13.03 -25.12 -12.69
CA ALA A 276 12.85 -26.57 -12.52
C ALA A 276 14.15 -27.31 -12.22
N PHE A 277 14.03 -28.41 -11.48
CA PHE A 277 15.12 -29.30 -11.07
C PHE A 277 14.75 -30.78 -11.23
N ALA A 278 15.71 -31.63 -11.60
CA ALA A 278 15.49 -33.06 -11.82
C ALA A 278 16.75 -33.93 -11.59
N SER A 279 16.56 -35.26 -11.48
CA SER A 279 17.63 -36.27 -11.45
C SER A 279 17.40 -37.35 -12.50
N ARG A 280 18.50 -37.89 -13.06
CA ARG A 280 18.49 -38.95 -14.08
C ARG A 280 18.72 -40.32 -13.43
N SER A 281 17.99 -41.33 -13.94
CA SER A 281 18.11 -42.77 -13.61
C SER A 281 17.36 -43.28 -12.38
N LEU A 282 16.54 -44.32 -12.61
CA LEU A 282 16.20 -45.36 -11.63
C LEU A 282 17.32 -46.41 -11.69
N SER A 283 18.06 -46.62 -10.62
CA SER A 283 18.86 -47.86 -10.51
C SER A 283 17.88 -49.04 -10.49
N GLN A 284 18.27 -50.21 -11.02
CA GLN A 284 17.41 -51.41 -11.11
C GLN A 284 16.79 -51.87 -9.76
N GLU A 285 17.19 -51.29 -8.63
CA GLU A 285 16.72 -51.60 -7.28
C GLU A 285 15.72 -50.57 -6.68
N GLN A 286 15.48 -49.42 -7.33
CA GLN A 286 14.54 -48.41 -6.85
C GLN A 286 13.37 -48.25 -7.82
N THR A 287 12.20 -48.76 -7.46
CA THR A 287 10.97 -48.74 -8.27
C THR A 287 9.96 -47.65 -7.88
N THR A 288 10.31 -46.73 -6.96
CA THR A 288 9.38 -45.69 -6.44
C THR A 288 9.89 -44.28 -6.71
N PRO A 289 9.07 -43.38 -7.30
CA PRO A 289 9.41 -41.96 -7.50
C PRO A 289 9.74 -41.25 -6.17
N ARG A 290 10.68 -40.30 -6.18
CA ARG A 290 10.98 -39.49 -4.99
C ARG A 290 9.81 -38.53 -4.70
N THR A 291 9.22 -38.65 -3.53
CA THR A 291 8.31 -37.65 -2.97
C THR A 291 9.11 -36.53 -2.30
N PHE A 292 8.82 -35.28 -2.65
CA PHE A 292 9.45 -34.11 -2.06
C PHE A 292 8.73 -33.71 -0.76
N ALA A 293 9.48 -33.30 0.24
CA ALA A 293 8.93 -32.72 1.46
C ALA A 293 8.41 -31.30 1.19
N ALA A 294 7.39 -30.85 1.94
CA ALA A 294 6.84 -29.50 1.81
C ALA A 294 7.91 -28.39 1.91
N GLN A 295 8.92 -28.60 2.77
CA GLN A 295 10.05 -27.68 2.93
C GLN A 295 10.92 -27.56 1.66
N GLU A 296 11.06 -28.63 0.88
CA GLU A 296 11.82 -28.61 -0.39
C GLU A 296 11.06 -27.79 -1.44
N CYS A 297 9.72 -27.88 -1.47
CA CYS A 297 8.87 -27.06 -2.31
C CYS A 297 8.95 -25.56 -1.93
N GLU A 298 8.84 -25.24 -0.63
CA GLU A 298 8.93 -23.86 -0.12
C GLU A 298 10.26 -23.19 -0.48
N ILE A 299 11.38 -23.92 -0.40
CA ILE A 299 12.70 -23.39 -0.77
C ILE A 299 12.74 -23.02 -2.26
N VAL A 300 12.19 -23.87 -3.13
CA VAL A 300 12.18 -23.63 -4.58
C VAL A 300 11.26 -22.48 -4.95
N GLU A 301 10.12 -22.33 -4.29
CA GLU A 301 9.23 -21.18 -4.44
C GLU A 301 9.92 -19.86 -4.02
N LEU A 302 10.64 -19.87 -2.90
CA LEU A 302 11.43 -18.71 -2.46
C LEU A 302 12.51 -18.33 -3.48
N MET A 303 13.19 -19.32 -4.05
CA MET A 303 14.17 -19.11 -5.13
C MET A 303 13.53 -18.45 -6.35
N ALA A 304 12.36 -18.95 -6.79
CA ALA A 304 11.65 -18.39 -7.94
C ALA A 304 11.14 -16.97 -7.70
N LYS A 305 10.68 -16.67 -6.47
CA LYS A 305 10.27 -15.32 -6.07
C LYS A 305 11.44 -14.33 -6.10
N SER A 306 12.59 -14.72 -5.54
CA SER A 306 13.82 -13.89 -5.57
C SER A 306 14.29 -13.63 -7.01
N LEU A 307 14.29 -14.66 -7.86
CA LEU A 307 14.57 -14.52 -9.30
C LEU A 307 13.60 -13.54 -9.98
N GLY A 308 12.30 -13.65 -9.70
CA GLY A 308 11.27 -12.76 -10.24
C GLY A 308 11.50 -11.28 -9.87
N GLN A 309 11.85 -11.00 -8.62
CA GLN A 309 12.19 -9.64 -8.17
C GLN A 309 13.42 -9.07 -8.89
N PHE A 310 14.45 -9.87 -9.09
CA PHE A 310 15.63 -9.46 -9.84
C PHE A 310 15.31 -9.12 -11.29
N ILE A 311 14.51 -9.96 -11.96
CA ILE A 311 14.09 -9.74 -13.34
C ILE A 311 13.27 -8.44 -13.45
N ALA A 312 12.35 -8.18 -12.51
CA ALA A 312 11.57 -6.95 -12.45
C ALA A 312 12.45 -5.70 -12.30
N ALA A 313 13.41 -5.72 -11.37
CA ALA A 313 14.30 -4.59 -11.11
C ALA A 313 15.17 -4.23 -12.32
N ARG A 314 15.65 -5.23 -13.06
CA ARG A 314 16.44 -5.02 -14.28
C ARG A 314 15.61 -4.42 -15.41
N ALA A 315 14.36 -4.87 -15.59
CA ALA A 315 13.46 -4.31 -16.60
C ALA A 315 13.18 -2.82 -16.34
N ALA A 316 12.95 -2.45 -15.08
CA ALA A 316 12.70 -1.06 -14.68
C ALA A 316 13.91 -0.14 -14.95
N GLU A 317 15.13 -0.57 -14.64
CA GLU A 317 16.34 0.23 -14.88
C GLU A 317 16.60 0.46 -16.38
N HIS A 318 16.37 -0.57 -17.21
CA HIS A 318 16.48 -0.43 -18.66
C HIS A 318 15.45 0.55 -19.23
N GLN A 319 14.21 0.49 -18.74
CA GLN A 319 13.14 1.42 -19.13
C GLN A 319 13.45 2.87 -18.72
N ARG A 320 14.05 3.08 -17.54
CA ARG A 320 14.48 4.41 -17.06
C ARG A 320 15.53 5.03 -17.97
N GLN A 321 16.57 4.26 -18.34
CA GLN A 321 17.63 4.73 -19.22
C GLN A 321 17.11 5.09 -20.62
N GLN A 322 16.11 4.33 -21.11
CA GLN A 322 15.46 4.63 -22.38
C GLN A 322 14.66 5.94 -22.33
N ALA A 323 13.90 6.18 -21.26
CA ALA A 323 13.13 7.42 -21.08
C ALA A 323 14.03 8.67 -20.99
N GLU A 324 15.21 8.55 -20.35
CA GLU A 324 16.19 9.64 -20.28
C GLU A 324 16.80 10.00 -21.64
N ALA A 325 17.08 8.99 -22.48
CA ALA A 325 17.58 9.21 -23.83
C ALA A 325 16.54 9.89 -24.75
N GLU A 326 15.28 9.48 -24.65
CA GLU A 326 14.16 10.06 -25.40
C GLU A 326 13.90 11.52 -25.00
N THR A 327 13.95 11.83 -23.70
CA THR A 327 13.82 13.21 -23.19
C THR A 327 14.95 14.12 -23.71
N ARG A 328 16.19 13.61 -23.79
CA ARG A 328 17.34 14.37 -24.28
C ARG A 328 17.22 14.71 -25.77
N LEU A 329 16.71 13.76 -26.58
CA LEU A 329 16.45 13.98 -28.00
C LEU A 329 15.36 15.03 -28.22
N LEU A 330 14.25 14.96 -27.47
CA LEU A 330 13.16 15.93 -27.56
C LEU A 330 13.64 17.37 -27.29
N LEU A 331 14.49 17.56 -26.27
CA LEU A 331 15.05 18.88 -25.94
C LEU A 331 15.91 19.46 -27.08
N ALA A 332 16.67 18.61 -27.78
CA ALA A 332 17.51 19.04 -28.90
C ALA A 332 16.68 19.51 -30.11
N VAL A 333 15.62 18.77 -30.45
CA VAL A 333 14.73 19.09 -31.58
C VAL A 333 13.94 20.37 -31.35
N THR A 334 13.36 20.55 -30.15
CA THR A 334 12.62 21.77 -29.80
C THR A 334 13.48 23.02 -29.92
N ARG A 335 14.75 22.94 -29.52
CA ARG A 335 15.69 24.05 -29.62
C ARG A 335 16.03 24.42 -31.06
N ALA A 336 16.28 23.41 -31.92
CA ALA A 336 16.59 23.64 -33.33
C ALA A 336 15.43 24.32 -34.09
N ILE A 337 14.18 24.04 -33.71
CA ILE A 337 12.98 24.67 -34.29
C ILE A 337 12.80 26.10 -33.79
N ALA A 338 13.01 26.35 -32.50
CA ALA A 338 12.90 27.69 -31.92
C ALA A 338 13.91 28.68 -32.55
N GLU A 339 15.10 28.20 -32.93
CA GLU A 339 16.18 29.00 -33.53
C GLU A 339 16.03 29.18 -35.07
N SER A 340 14.98 28.63 -35.70
CA SER A 340 14.77 28.69 -37.15
C SER A 340 14.22 30.04 -37.67
N PRO A 341 14.61 30.46 -38.89
CA PRO A 341 14.26 31.78 -39.44
C PRO A 341 12.83 31.87 -40.01
N ASP A 342 12.30 30.75 -40.53
CA ASP A 342 10.99 30.68 -41.18
C ASP A 342 10.35 29.28 -41.01
N PHE A 343 9.05 29.20 -41.29
CA PHE A 343 8.23 28.00 -41.08
C PHE A 343 8.71 26.81 -41.92
N ASP A 344 9.10 27.03 -43.17
CA ASP A 344 9.56 25.97 -44.07
C ASP A 344 10.89 25.37 -43.59
N THR A 345 11.82 26.20 -43.10
CA THR A 345 13.10 25.76 -42.52
C THR A 345 12.88 24.95 -41.24
N ALA A 346 11.95 25.38 -40.39
CA ALA A 346 11.57 24.66 -39.18
C ALA A 346 11.01 23.26 -39.50
N LEU A 347 10.15 23.17 -40.53
CA LEU A 347 9.52 21.94 -40.99
C LEU A 347 10.53 20.97 -41.61
N ALA A 348 11.52 21.47 -42.35
CA ALA A 348 12.60 20.65 -42.89
C ALA A 348 13.49 20.02 -41.79
N LEU A 349 13.84 20.80 -40.76
CA LEU A 349 14.63 20.32 -39.62
C LEU A 349 13.85 19.29 -38.79
N ALA A 350 12.55 19.51 -38.61
CA ALA A 350 11.65 18.56 -37.97
C ALA A 350 11.64 17.19 -38.67
N LEU A 351 11.43 17.19 -39.99
CA LEU A 351 11.43 15.97 -40.80
C LEU A 351 12.76 15.21 -40.71
N ALA A 352 13.89 15.94 -40.74
CA ALA A 352 15.22 15.33 -40.64
C ALA A 352 15.45 14.67 -39.28
N HIS A 353 15.22 15.39 -38.18
CA HIS A 353 15.48 14.87 -36.84
C HIS A 353 14.56 13.71 -36.46
N VAL A 354 13.27 13.78 -36.81
CA VAL A 354 12.33 12.67 -36.57
C VAL A 354 12.79 11.44 -37.35
N SER A 355 13.14 11.59 -38.63
CA SER A 355 13.52 10.47 -39.49
C SER A 355 14.85 9.83 -39.08
N GLU A 356 15.84 10.62 -38.67
CA GLU A 356 17.12 10.11 -38.16
C GLU A 356 16.96 9.33 -36.85
N ALA A 357 16.13 9.83 -35.93
CA ALA A 357 15.93 9.22 -34.62
C ALA A 357 15.05 7.96 -34.64
N SER A 358 14.05 7.91 -35.51
CA SER A 358 13.12 6.80 -35.61
C SER A 358 13.41 5.85 -36.78
N GLY A 359 14.42 6.16 -37.60
CA GLY A 359 14.98 5.28 -38.61
C GLY A 359 14.20 5.24 -39.93
N TRP A 360 13.30 6.18 -40.19
CA TRP A 360 12.56 6.27 -41.45
C TRP A 360 13.47 6.67 -42.63
N SER A 361 13.23 6.05 -43.79
CA SER A 361 14.07 6.22 -44.97
C SER A 361 13.69 7.47 -45.77
N TYR A 362 12.43 7.91 -45.68
CA TYR A 362 11.88 9.08 -46.35
C TYR A 362 10.81 9.76 -45.48
N ALA A 363 10.71 11.08 -45.54
CA ALA A 363 9.63 11.83 -44.91
C ALA A 363 9.25 13.09 -45.68
N GLU A 364 7.96 13.38 -45.74
CA GLU A 364 7.37 14.55 -46.40
C GLU A 364 6.32 15.20 -45.49
N ALA A 365 6.04 16.49 -45.70
CA ALA A 365 4.99 17.21 -44.98
C ALA A 365 3.87 17.64 -45.93
N TRP A 366 2.64 17.60 -45.44
CA TRP A 366 1.43 17.99 -46.15
C TRP A 366 0.71 19.08 -45.37
N LEU A 367 0.41 20.19 -46.04
CA LEU A 367 -0.18 21.38 -45.42
C LEU A 367 -1.60 21.58 -45.95
N PRO A 368 -2.57 21.93 -45.09
CA PRO A 368 -3.90 22.30 -45.54
C PRO A 368 -3.86 23.61 -46.33
N ASP A 369 -4.61 23.68 -47.42
CA ASP A 369 -4.83 24.95 -48.12
C ASP A 369 -5.59 25.95 -47.21
N PRO A 370 -5.48 27.27 -47.43
CA PRO A 370 -6.24 28.29 -46.71
C PRO A 370 -7.75 28.02 -46.53
N ALA A 371 -8.42 27.40 -47.51
CA ALA A 371 -9.83 27.02 -47.43
C ALA A 371 -10.07 25.67 -46.71
N ARG A 372 -8.98 24.99 -46.30
CA ARG A 372 -8.95 23.65 -45.69
C ARG A 372 -9.74 22.61 -46.49
N GLN A 373 -9.75 22.70 -47.82
CA GLN A 373 -10.49 21.78 -48.68
C GLN A 373 -9.63 20.61 -49.18
N TYR A 374 -8.33 20.84 -49.31
CA TYR A 374 -7.35 19.83 -49.69
C TYR A 374 -6.00 20.05 -48.99
N LEU A 375 -5.18 19.01 -48.94
CA LEU A 375 -3.78 19.08 -48.55
C LEU A 375 -2.90 19.20 -49.80
N ALA A 376 -1.90 20.06 -49.71
CA ALA A 376 -0.82 20.15 -50.67
C ALA A 376 0.50 19.69 -50.03
N CYS A 377 1.31 18.95 -50.77
CA CYS A 377 2.63 18.53 -50.29
C CYS A 377 3.54 19.76 -50.23
N ALA A 378 4.16 19.99 -49.08
CA ALA A 378 5.16 21.03 -48.91
C ALA A 378 6.41 20.69 -49.74
N PRO A 379 7.13 21.70 -50.26
CA PRO A 379 8.36 21.48 -51.03
C PRO A 379 9.53 20.94 -50.18
N VAL A 380 9.36 20.87 -48.86
CA VAL A 380 10.38 20.41 -47.90
C VAL A 380 10.20 18.92 -47.58
N TRP A 381 11.31 18.17 -47.61
CA TRP A 381 11.31 16.73 -47.38
C TRP A 381 12.69 16.21 -46.92
N TYR A 382 12.67 15.02 -46.32
CA TYR A 382 13.83 14.25 -45.91
C TYR A 382 13.92 12.92 -46.69
N GLY A 383 15.14 12.53 -47.06
CA GLY A 383 15.39 11.22 -47.65
C GLY A 383 16.83 10.80 -47.39
N ARG A 384 17.03 9.56 -46.92
CA ARG A 384 18.36 9.00 -46.67
C ARG A 384 19.20 8.89 -47.95
N ASP A 385 18.54 8.62 -49.08
CA ASP A 385 19.10 8.70 -50.44
C ASP A 385 18.28 9.69 -51.28
N ARG A 386 18.61 10.97 -51.17
CA ARG A 386 17.86 12.05 -51.86
C ARG A 386 17.85 11.90 -53.39
N ALA A 387 18.87 11.30 -54.00
CA ALA A 387 18.92 11.18 -55.46
C ALA A 387 17.94 10.12 -55.96
N ALA A 388 17.87 8.97 -55.30
CA ALA A 388 16.95 7.90 -55.66
C ALA A 388 15.47 8.23 -55.35
N LEU A 389 15.22 9.13 -54.39
CA LEU A 389 13.88 9.46 -53.91
C LEU A 389 13.34 10.80 -54.44
N ALA A 390 14.12 11.53 -55.23
CA ALA A 390 13.73 12.84 -55.77
C ALA A 390 12.52 12.76 -56.69
N ASP A 391 12.45 11.74 -57.56
CA ASP A 391 11.34 11.54 -58.48
C ASP A 391 10.02 11.24 -57.74
N PHE A 392 10.11 10.50 -56.62
CA PHE A 392 8.98 10.23 -55.74
C PHE A 392 8.44 11.53 -55.11
N HIS A 393 9.32 12.37 -54.55
CA HIS A 393 8.90 13.65 -53.98
C HIS A 393 8.37 14.63 -55.04
N CYS A 394 8.95 14.64 -56.23
CA CYS A 394 8.45 15.45 -57.35
C CYS A 394 7.02 15.07 -57.71
N LEU A 395 6.70 13.78 -57.71
CA LEU A 395 5.33 13.30 -57.87
C LEU A 395 4.41 13.75 -56.71
N SER A 396 4.90 13.74 -55.46
CA SER A 396 4.14 14.21 -54.29
C SER A 396 3.69 15.66 -54.43
N THR A 397 4.62 16.55 -54.82
CA THR A 397 4.36 18.00 -54.97
C THR A 397 3.40 18.36 -56.11
N GLN A 398 3.21 17.47 -57.08
CA GLN A 398 2.26 17.64 -58.18
C GLN A 398 0.84 17.13 -57.86
N THR A 399 0.62 16.60 -56.65
CA THR A 399 -0.67 16.01 -56.25
C THR A 399 -1.33 16.80 -55.12
N GLN A 400 -2.64 17.02 -55.24
CA GLN A 400 -3.50 17.56 -54.17
C GLN A 400 -4.32 16.40 -53.57
N ARG A 401 -4.73 16.53 -52.30
CA ARG A 401 -5.44 15.47 -51.56
C ARG A 401 -6.70 15.99 -50.90
N HIS A 402 -7.84 15.38 -51.17
CA HIS A 402 -9.05 15.68 -50.41
C HIS A 402 -9.06 14.97 -49.05
N ALA A 403 -9.91 15.47 -48.14
CA ALA A 403 -10.27 14.72 -46.95
C ALA A 403 -10.82 13.35 -47.37
N GLU A 404 -10.38 12.28 -46.68
CA GLU A 404 -10.71 10.86 -46.96
C GLU A 404 -9.90 10.16 -48.06
N GLU A 405 -9.02 10.85 -48.80
CA GLU A 405 -8.17 10.21 -49.81
C GLU A 405 -6.81 9.76 -49.24
N GLY A 406 -6.56 8.45 -49.24
CA GLY A 406 -5.30 7.84 -48.79
C GLY A 406 -5.00 8.04 -47.29
N LEU A 407 -3.83 7.58 -46.84
CA LEU A 407 -3.41 7.69 -45.43
C LEU A 407 -3.37 9.15 -44.97
N THR A 408 -2.79 10.03 -45.79
CA THR A 408 -2.63 11.46 -45.50
C THR A 408 -3.96 12.16 -45.23
N GLY A 409 -5.00 11.90 -46.05
CA GLY A 409 -6.32 12.49 -45.87
C GLY A 409 -7.07 11.96 -44.65
N ARG A 410 -6.88 10.68 -44.29
CA ARG A 410 -7.47 10.08 -43.09
C ARG A 410 -6.86 10.63 -41.81
N VAL A 411 -5.53 10.75 -41.75
CA VAL A 411 -4.81 11.34 -40.61
C VAL A 411 -5.21 12.80 -40.42
N TRP A 412 -5.37 13.55 -41.51
CA TRP A 412 -5.85 14.93 -41.45
C TRP A 412 -7.28 15.05 -40.91
N LYS A 413 -8.21 14.21 -41.39
CA LYS A 413 -9.61 14.23 -40.94
C LYS A 413 -9.76 13.80 -39.48
N THR A 414 -9.02 12.79 -39.07
CA THR A 414 -9.16 12.20 -37.73
C THR A 414 -8.35 12.95 -36.67
N ALA A 415 -7.34 13.73 -37.08
CA ALA A 415 -6.31 14.29 -36.20
C ALA A 415 -5.65 13.22 -35.32
N GLN A 416 -5.64 11.97 -35.79
CA GLN A 416 -5.01 10.83 -35.14
C GLN A 416 -3.94 10.25 -36.05
N PRO A 417 -2.80 9.78 -35.51
CA PRO A 417 -1.79 9.10 -36.30
C PRO A 417 -2.32 7.75 -36.80
N GLU A 418 -1.87 7.35 -37.99
CA GLU A 418 -2.22 6.08 -38.61
C GLU A 418 -0.96 5.43 -39.17
N PHE A 419 -0.78 4.14 -38.89
CA PHE A 419 0.40 3.36 -39.29
C PHE A 419 -0.01 2.13 -40.09
N ILE A 420 0.66 1.92 -41.22
CA ILE A 420 0.50 0.77 -42.11
C ILE A 420 1.81 -0.03 -42.09
N ALA A 421 1.77 -1.22 -41.50
CA ALA A 421 2.94 -2.08 -41.30
C ALA A 421 3.43 -2.78 -42.58
N ASP A 422 2.50 -3.17 -43.46
CA ASP A 422 2.80 -3.73 -44.77
C ASP A 422 1.93 -3.06 -45.81
N LEU A 423 2.54 -2.19 -46.59
CA LEU A 423 1.89 -1.54 -47.71
C LEU A 423 1.37 -2.61 -48.67
N ASN A 424 2.15 -3.63 -49.05
CA ASN A 424 1.77 -4.58 -50.10
C ASN A 424 0.49 -5.38 -49.80
N ALA A 425 0.06 -5.44 -48.55
CA ALA A 425 -1.17 -6.08 -48.12
C ALA A 425 -2.45 -5.26 -48.42
N LEU A 426 -2.34 -3.97 -48.75
CA LEU A 426 -3.48 -3.11 -49.02
C LEU A 426 -4.04 -3.30 -50.45
N PRO A 427 -5.37 -3.20 -50.63
CA PRO A 427 -5.99 -3.24 -51.96
C PRO A 427 -5.39 -2.21 -52.91
N PRO A 428 -5.12 -2.54 -54.20
CA PRO A 428 -4.50 -1.62 -55.16
C PRO A 428 -5.22 -0.28 -55.31
N GLU A 429 -6.54 -0.27 -55.11
CA GLU A 429 -7.41 0.91 -55.20
C GLU A 429 -7.26 1.87 -54.02
N THR A 430 -6.73 1.40 -52.88
CA THR A 430 -6.51 2.21 -51.68
C THR A 430 -5.14 2.88 -51.63
N MET A 431 -4.23 2.50 -52.53
CA MET A 431 -2.89 3.07 -52.64
C MET A 431 -2.77 4.12 -53.74
N LEU A 432 -2.78 5.38 -53.34
CA LEU A 432 -2.33 6.44 -54.23
C LEU A 432 -0.80 6.39 -54.39
N ARG A 433 -0.29 6.74 -55.58
CA ARG A 433 1.14 6.66 -55.94
C ARG A 433 1.74 5.24 -55.92
N ARG A 434 0.89 4.21 -56.00
CA ARG A 434 1.28 2.78 -55.94
C ARG A 434 2.54 2.45 -56.76
N GLN A 435 2.58 2.86 -58.03
CA GLN A 435 3.74 2.56 -58.89
C GLN A 435 5.04 3.16 -58.33
N ALA A 436 5.00 4.41 -57.89
CA ALA A 436 6.17 5.08 -57.31
C ALA A 436 6.58 4.50 -55.94
N ILE A 437 5.61 4.04 -55.13
CA ILE A 437 5.85 3.33 -53.87
C ILE A 437 6.58 2.00 -54.13
N ILE A 438 6.16 1.26 -55.17
CA ILE A 438 6.80 0.01 -55.60
C ILE A 438 8.21 0.29 -56.14
N ASP A 439 8.37 1.30 -57.00
CA ASP A 439 9.65 1.65 -57.61
C ASP A 439 10.70 2.06 -56.55
N CYS A 440 10.26 2.70 -55.45
CA CYS A 440 11.10 3.05 -54.31
C CYS A 440 11.24 1.94 -53.26
N SER A 441 10.60 0.79 -53.47
CA SER A 441 10.60 -0.36 -52.55
C SER A 441 10.13 -0.02 -51.12
N PHE A 442 9.12 0.85 -50.98
CA PHE A 442 8.57 1.16 -49.66
C PHE A 442 7.71 0.00 -49.12
N GLY A 443 7.89 -0.31 -47.84
CA GLY A 443 7.24 -1.42 -47.14
C GLY A 443 6.26 -1.00 -46.07
N ALA A 444 6.51 0.13 -45.41
CA ALA A 444 5.65 0.65 -44.35
C ALA A 444 5.45 2.17 -44.48
N GLU A 445 4.31 2.65 -44.01
CA GLU A 445 3.92 4.06 -44.05
C GLU A 445 3.35 4.50 -42.70
N LEU A 446 3.78 5.66 -42.20
CA LEU A 446 3.27 6.29 -40.99
C LEU A 446 2.83 7.71 -41.29
N GLY A 447 1.60 8.06 -40.92
CA GLY A 447 1.12 9.43 -40.94
C GLY A 447 0.92 9.96 -39.52
N VAL A 448 1.47 11.14 -39.24
CA VAL A 448 1.39 11.79 -37.93
C VAL A 448 0.88 13.22 -38.09
N PRO A 449 -0.20 13.61 -37.39
CA PRO A 449 -0.71 14.97 -37.45
C PRO A 449 0.11 15.88 -36.52
N ILE A 450 0.41 17.09 -37.00
CA ILE A 450 0.85 18.20 -36.17
C ILE A 450 -0.37 19.03 -35.83
N VAL A 451 -0.74 19.05 -34.56
CA VAL A 451 -1.90 19.80 -34.06
C VAL A 451 -1.46 21.09 -33.39
N ALA A 452 -2.26 22.13 -33.53
CA ALA A 452 -2.09 23.37 -32.78
C ALA A 452 -2.17 23.10 -31.26
N ALA A 453 -1.36 23.80 -30.49
CA ALA A 453 -1.47 23.83 -29.03
C ALA A 453 -2.74 24.61 -28.66
N SER A 454 -3.79 23.89 -28.24
CA SER A 454 -5.01 24.49 -27.71
C SER A 454 -4.81 24.91 -26.25
N SER A 455 -5.31 26.09 -25.86
CA SER A 455 -5.66 26.35 -24.46
C SER A 455 -6.70 25.33 -24.01
N GLU A 456 -6.62 24.86 -22.76
CA GLU A 456 -7.31 23.69 -22.18
C GLU A 456 -8.87 23.68 -22.22
N THR A 457 -9.53 24.53 -23.00
CA THR A 457 -10.99 24.74 -22.93
C THR A 457 -11.78 24.46 -24.21
N ASP A 458 -11.20 23.99 -25.31
CA ASP A 458 -11.98 23.60 -26.50
C ASP A 458 -11.53 22.25 -27.07
N HIS A 459 -12.35 21.21 -26.86
CA HIS A 459 -12.05 19.84 -27.28
C HIS A 459 -12.61 19.47 -28.66
N LEU A 460 -13.29 20.38 -29.37
CA LEU A 460 -13.96 20.03 -30.63
C LEU A 460 -13.30 20.50 -31.93
N ASP A 461 -12.25 21.33 -31.90
CA ASP A 461 -11.54 21.72 -33.14
C ASP A 461 -10.02 21.75 -32.94
N LYS A 462 -9.39 20.57 -32.87
CA LYS A 462 -7.93 20.47 -32.98
C LYS A 462 -7.52 20.79 -34.42
N ALA A 463 -7.17 22.04 -34.68
CA ALA A 463 -6.65 22.47 -35.96
C ALA A 463 -5.35 21.71 -36.29
N VAL A 464 -5.42 20.75 -37.21
CA VAL A 464 -4.25 20.09 -37.78
C VAL A 464 -3.52 21.10 -38.67
N LEU A 465 -2.31 21.48 -38.26
CA LEU A 465 -1.45 22.46 -38.93
C LEU A 465 -0.69 21.82 -40.10
N ALA A 466 -0.28 20.56 -39.96
CA ALA A 466 0.39 19.78 -40.99
C ALA A 466 0.17 18.28 -40.75
N VAL A 467 0.33 17.46 -41.79
CA VAL A 467 0.43 16.00 -41.68
C VAL A 467 1.81 15.58 -42.17
N LEU A 468 2.59 14.95 -41.29
CA LEU A 468 3.88 14.37 -41.64
C LEU A 468 3.67 12.93 -42.09
N ILE A 469 4.22 12.57 -43.26
CA ILE A 469 4.17 11.21 -43.80
C ILE A 469 5.59 10.66 -43.85
N PHE A 470 5.79 9.48 -43.27
CA PHE A 470 7.06 8.77 -43.23
C PHE A 470 6.94 7.44 -43.97
N PHE A 471 7.96 7.11 -44.76
CA PHE A 471 8.07 5.83 -45.44
C PHE A 471 9.36 5.10 -45.06
N ARG A 472 9.26 3.79 -44.93
CA ARG A 472 10.40 2.90 -44.68
C ARG A 472 10.49 1.86 -45.79
N ARG A 473 11.71 1.58 -46.25
CA ARG A 473 11.93 0.62 -47.33
C ARG A 473 11.87 -0.83 -46.86
N GLN A 474 11.49 -1.74 -47.76
CA GLN A 474 11.35 -3.18 -47.50
C GLN A 474 12.67 -3.87 -47.20
N ASP A 475 13.78 -3.36 -47.74
CA ASP A 475 15.14 -3.83 -47.49
C ASP A 475 15.70 -3.36 -46.12
N GLU A 476 14.93 -2.57 -45.38
CA GLU A 476 15.26 -2.10 -44.03
C GLU A 476 14.14 -2.47 -43.02
N PRO A 477 13.79 -3.75 -42.82
CA PRO A 477 12.69 -4.13 -41.92
C PRO A 477 12.96 -3.73 -40.47
N PHE A 478 11.91 -3.66 -39.65
CA PHE A 478 12.07 -3.53 -38.21
C PHE A 478 12.63 -4.82 -37.62
N ASP A 479 13.57 -4.72 -36.68
CA ASP A 479 14.21 -5.90 -36.05
C ASP A 479 13.21 -6.72 -35.22
N SER A 480 12.16 -6.07 -34.69
CA SER A 480 11.08 -6.68 -33.92
C SER A 480 9.81 -5.82 -33.94
N VAL A 481 8.66 -6.40 -33.57
CA VAL A 481 7.39 -5.66 -33.39
C VAL A 481 7.53 -4.54 -32.36
N GLU A 482 8.29 -4.79 -31.29
CA GLU A 482 8.57 -3.79 -30.25
C GLU A 482 9.42 -2.61 -30.78
N SER A 483 10.38 -2.88 -31.67
CA SER A 483 11.16 -1.83 -32.35
C SER A 483 10.28 -0.96 -33.27
N GLN A 484 9.30 -1.59 -33.93
CA GLN A 484 8.31 -0.91 -34.77
C GLN A 484 7.40 0.00 -33.95
N GLU A 485 6.77 -0.52 -32.89
CA GLU A 485 5.91 0.26 -31.99
C GLU A 485 6.66 1.43 -31.37
N ARG A 486 7.94 1.22 -31.00
CA ARG A 486 8.81 2.27 -30.47
C ARG A 486 9.13 3.36 -31.48
N SER A 487 9.44 3.00 -32.72
CA SER A 487 9.71 3.96 -33.81
C SER A 487 8.48 4.84 -34.09
N VAL A 488 7.29 4.23 -34.10
CA VAL A 488 6.01 4.94 -34.27
C VAL A 488 5.72 5.87 -33.08
N ALA A 489 5.86 5.37 -31.85
CA ALA A 489 5.63 6.15 -30.64
C ALA A 489 6.58 7.36 -30.53
N LEU A 490 7.85 7.19 -30.91
CA LEU A 490 8.83 8.28 -30.90
C LEU A 490 8.48 9.37 -31.93
N ALA A 491 8.09 8.98 -33.15
CA ALA A 491 7.67 9.93 -34.18
C ALA A 491 6.43 10.73 -33.74
N MET A 492 5.46 10.07 -33.09
CA MET A 492 4.27 10.71 -32.52
C MET A 492 4.61 11.69 -31.38
N ALA A 493 5.48 11.29 -30.46
CA ALA A 493 5.87 12.11 -29.32
C ALA A 493 6.61 13.38 -29.77
N ILE A 494 7.54 13.26 -30.73
CA ILE A 494 8.25 14.42 -31.28
C ILE A 494 7.25 15.32 -32.01
N ALA A 495 6.42 14.80 -32.93
CA ALA A 495 5.45 15.59 -33.69
C ALA A 495 4.48 16.39 -32.81
N THR A 496 4.04 15.81 -31.68
CA THR A 496 3.20 16.49 -30.69
C THR A 496 3.90 17.72 -30.09
N GLN A 497 5.19 17.60 -29.77
CA GLN A 497 5.99 18.71 -29.23
C GLN A 497 6.28 19.79 -30.27
N LEU A 498 6.33 19.44 -31.56
CA LEU A 498 6.54 20.40 -32.64
C LEU A 498 5.35 21.34 -32.86
N GLY A 499 4.14 20.93 -32.46
CA GLY A 499 2.90 21.67 -32.70
C GLY A 499 2.95 23.12 -32.21
N ALA A 500 3.36 23.34 -30.95
CA ALA A 500 3.45 24.68 -30.37
C ALA A 500 4.51 25.57 -31.06
N GLY A 501 5.68 25.00 -31.39
CA GLY A 501 6.78 25.74 -32.02
C GLY A 501 6.48 26.14 -33.46
N LEU A 502 5.87 25.23 -34.24
CA LEU A 502 5.45 25.50 -35.62
C LEU A 502 4.24 26.43 -35.67
N GLN A 503 3.30 26.31 -34.74
CA GLN A 503 2.16 27.24 -34.60
C GLN A 503 2.65 28.67 -34.34
N GLN A 504 3.61 28.87 -33.45
CA GLN A 504 4.18 30.19 -33.17
C GLN A 504 4.81 30.81 -34.44
N LYS A 505 5.56 30.01 -35.22
CA LYS A 505 6.15 30.47 -36.48
C LYS A 505 5.11 30.77 -37.57
N GLN A 506 4.02 30.00 -37.60
CA GLN A 506 2.89 30.26 -38.47
C GLN A 506 2.16 31.56 -38.07
N ILE A 507 1.92 31.80 -36.77
CA ILE A 507 1.31 33.04 -36.27
C ILE A 507 2.18 34.26 -36.63
N GLU A 508 3.50 34.16 -36.50
CA GLU A 508 4.44 35.23 -36.91
C GLU A 508 4.31 35.55 -38.41
N ALA A 509 4.20 34.53 -39.26
CA ALA A 509 3.98 34.69 -40.70
C ALA A 509 2.58 35.24 -41.03
N GLU A 510 1.53 34.75 -40.36
CA GLU A 510 0.15 35.21 -40.51
C GLU A 510 -0.01 36.66 -40.07
N GLN A 511 0.61 37.10 -38.97
CA GLN A 511 0.60 38.50 -38.56
C GLN A 511 1.21 39.43 -39.63
N SER A 512 2.31 38.99 -40.25
CA SER A 512 2.92 39.71 -41.38
C SER A 512 2.01 39.76 -42.62
N ALA A 513 1.21 38.71 -42.85
CA ALA A 513 0.22 38.66 -43.93
C ALA A 513 -1.03 39.50 -43.62
N ILE A 514 -1.55 39.47 -42.38
CA ILE A 514 -2.68 40.27 -41.90
C ILE A 514 -2.36 41.76 -42.03
N LEU A 515 -1.18 42.20 -41.61
CA LEU A 515 -0.71 43.57 -41.81
C LEU A 515 -0.70 43.99 -43.28
N SER A 516 -0.53 43.04 -44.21
CA SER A 516 -0.60 43.27 -45.66
C SER A 516 -2.03 43.21 -46.23
N ALA A 517 -2.97 42.54 -45.54
CA ALA A 517 -4.37 42.38 -45.94
C ALA A 517 -5.34 43.42 -45.31
N MET A 518 -4.90 44.17 -44.30
CA MET A 518 -5.72 45.20 -43.63
C MET A 518 -6.16 46.31 -44.61
N THR A 519 -7.45 46.56 -44.75
CA THR A 519 -7.98 47.69 -45.58
C THR A 519 -7.83 49.08 -44.93
N ASP A 520 -7.33 49.14 -43.70
CA ASP A 520 -7.13 50.38 -42.95
C ASP A 520 -5.90 51.15 -43.44
N LEU A 521 -5.93 52.47 -43.42
CA LEU A 521 -4.76 53.27 -43.78
C LEU A 521 -3.82 53.40 -42.58
N VAL A 522 -2.58 52.91 -42.72
CA VAL A 522 -1.56 53.00 -41.67
C VAL A 522 -0.49 54.04 -42.03
N LEU A 523 -0.28 55.00 -41.14
CA LEU A 523 0.64 56.13 -41.32
C LEU A 523 1.55 56.25 -40.10
N VAL A 524 2.82 56.57 -40.31
CA VAL A 524 3.73 57.00 -39.24
C VAL A 524 3.99 58.49 -39.39
N ARG A 525 3.85 59.22 -38.30
CA ARG A 525 3.99 60.68 -38.23
C ARG A 525 4.95 61.07 -37.10
N ASP A 526 5.74 62.11 -37.31
CA ASP A 526 6.51 62.74 -36.22
C ASP A 526 5.65 63.69 -35.38
N ARG A 527 6.23 64.23 -34.31
CA ARG A 527 5.59 65.17 -33.38
C ARG A 527 5.08 66.47 -34.03
N GLN A 528 5.63 66.87 -35.18
CA GLN A 528 5.19 68.03 -35.95
C GLN A 528 4.13 67.66 -37.00
N GLY A 529 3.67 66.40 -37.02
CA GLY A 529 2.66 65.91 -37.95
C GLY A 529 3.20 65.66 -39.36
N ARG A 530 4.52 65.55 -39.53
CA ARG A 530 5.16 65.20 -40.81
C ARG A 530 5.06 63.70 -41.05
N CYS A 531 4.69 63.32 -42.26
CA CYS A 531 4.67 61.92 -42.68
C CYS A 531 6.06 61.32 -42.79
N LEU A 532 6.35 60.31 -41.97
CA LEU A 532 7.60 59.54 -42.06
C LEU A 532 7.43 58.31 -42.94
N LYS A 533 6.27 57.67 -42.84
CA LYS A 533 5.96 56.46 -43.60
C LYS A 533 4.47 56.37 -43.87
N VAL A 534 4.13 55.92 -45.07
CA VAL A 534 2.79 55.46 -45.42
C VAL A 534 2.91 53.98 -45.72
N MET A 535 2.03 53.18 -45.14
CA MET A 535 1.85 51.77 -45.50
C MET A 535 0.47 51.69 -46.16
N PRO A 536 0.40 51.85 -47.49
CA PRO A 536 -0.86 51.90 -48.20
C PRO A 536 -1.36 50.48 -48.41
N THR A 537 -2.16 49.97 -47.49
CA THR A 537 -2.81 48.66 -47.63
C THR A 537 -4.20 48.78 -48.29
N SER A 538 -4.73 50.00 -48.45
CA SER A 538 -5.83 50.35 -49.36
C SER A 538 -5.73 51.81 -49.83
N THR A 539 -5.88 52.07 -51.14
CA THR A 539 -5.79 53.43 -51.72
C THR A 539 -7.11 54.19 -51.78
N THR A 540 -8.23 53.55 -51.43
CA THR A 540 -9.59 54.10 -51.61
C THR A 540 -9.97 55.15 -50.56
N SER A 541 -9.31 55.16 -49.40
CA SER A 541 -9.65 56.05 -48.26
C SER A 541 -8.66 57.21 -48.06
N LEU A 542 -7.73 57.39 -49.01
CA LEU A 542 -6.69 58.42 -48.95
C LEU A 542 -7.21 59.81 -49.38
N ILE A 543 -6.85 60.84 -48.60
CA ILE A 543 -7.15 62.25 -48.93
C ILE A 543 -6.30 62.71 -50.13
N CYS A 544 -5.07 62.19 -50.27
CA CYS A 544 -4.17 62.39 -51.41
C CYS A 544 -3.25 61.15 -51.61
N PRO A 545 -2.59 60.98 -52.77
CA PRO A 545 -1.77 59.81 -53.06
C PRO A 545 -0.63 59.58 -52.04
N PRO A 546 -0.24 58.32 -51.71
CA PRO A 546 0.78 58.01 -50.69
C PRO A 546 2.12 58.70 -50.93
N ASP A 547 2.55 58.75 -52.20
CA ASP A 547 3.84 59.30 -52.63
C ASP A 547 3.93 60.82 -52.43
N GLU A 548 2.77 61.49 -52.36
CA GLU A 548 2.69 62.93 -52.09
C GLU A 548 2.54 63.25 -50.60
N MET A 549 2.34 62.24 -49.74
CA MET A 549 2.18 62.42 -48.31
C MET A 549 3.50 62.41 -47.56
N VAL A 550 4.46 61.55 -47.94
CA VAL A 550 5.81 61.48 -47.35
C VAL A 550 6.65 62.68 -47.78
N GLY A 551 7.44 63.39 -46.96
CA GLY A 551 7.12 63.91 -45.65
C GLY A 551 6.62 65.34 -45.72
N LYS A 552 5.36 65.49 -46.10
CA LYS A 552 4.54 66.69 -45.86
C LYS A 552 3.90 66.64 -44.47
N THR A 553 3.52 67.82 -43.97
CA THR A 553 2.80 68.03 -42.71
C THR A 553 1.29 67.91 -42.90
N LEU A 554 0.54 67.69 -41.80
CA LEU A 554 -0.93 67.57 -41.84
C LEU A 554 -1.61 68.78 -42.53
N HIS A 555 -1.15 70.00 -42.23
CA HIS A 555 -1.69 71.23 -42.81
C HIS A 555 -1.52 71.36 -44.32
N GLU A 556 -0.56 70.64 -44.90
CA GLU A 556 -0.31 70.63 -46.34
C GLU A 556 -1.19 69.61 -47.09
N VAL A 557 -1.86 68.69 -46.37
CA VAL A 557 -2.62 67.56 -46.98
C VAL A 557 -4.10 67.51 -46.60
N MET A 558 -4.59 68.29 -45.63
CA MET A 558 -6.01 68.30 -45.24
C MET A 558 -6.50 69.70 -44.76
N PRO A 559 -7.82 69.95 -44.73
CA PRO A 559 -8.38 71.25 -44.32
C PRO A 559 -7.97 71.65 -42.89
N GLN A 560 -7.66 72.94 -42.69
CA GLN A 560 -7.13 73.48 -41.42
C GLN A 560 -7.83 72.99 -40.14
N PRO A 561 -9.18 73.02 -40.03
CA PRO A 561 -9.85 72.63 -38.79
C PRO A 561 -9.65 71.16 -38.41
N LEU A 562 -9.42 70.30 -39.41
CA LEU A 562 -9.16 68.88 -39.23
C LEU A 562 -7.66 68.62 -38.98
N ALA A 563 -6.78 69.33 -39.70
CA ALA A 563 -5.33 69.26 -39.52
C ALA A 563 -4.92 69.65 -38.09
N ASP A 564 -5.48 70.74 -37.56
CA ASP A 564 -5.22 71.20 -36.20
C ASP A 564 -5.65 70.17 -35.15
N ARG A 565 -6.83 69.57 -35.35
CA ARG A 565 -7.37 68.55 -34.44
C ARG A 565 -6.52 67.28 -34.44
N MET A 566 -6.08 66.83 -35.63
CA MET A 566 -5.22 65.66 -35.74
C MET A 566 -3.83 65.91 -35.18
N LEU A 567 -3.23 67.08 -35.43
CA LEU A 567 -1.92 67.42 -34.89
C LEU A 567 -1.95 67.49 -33.35
N ALA A 568 -2.99 68.09 -32.77
CA ALA A 568 -3.21 68.10 -31.33
C ALA A 568 -3.35 66.67 -30.77
N GLY A 569 -4.06 65.79 -31.49
CA GLY A 569 -4.16 64.37 -31.14
C GLY A 569 -2.82 63.64 -31.14
N ILE A 570 -1.96 63.87 -32.14
CA ILE A 570 -0.60 63.30 -32.21
C ILE A 570 0.25 63.78 -31.04
N GLN A 571 0.28 65.09 -30.78
CA GLN A 571 1.09 65.65 -29.69
C GLN A 571 0.62 65.14 -28.34
N THR A 572 -0.70 65.06 -28.13
CA THR A 572 -1.28 64.52 -26.90
C THR A 572 -0.95 63.03 -26.73
N ALA A 573 -1.04 62.23 -27.80
CA ALA A 573 -0.70 60.81 -27.76
C ALA A 573 0.77 60.58 -27.37
N LEU A 574 1.68 61.38 -27.90
CA LEU A 574 3.11 61.32 -27.60
C LEU A 574 3.44 61.82 -26.19
N ASP A 575 2.81 62.91 -25.75
CA ASP A 575 3.06 63.49 -24.42
C ASP A 575 2.52 62.63 -23.29
N GLN A 576 1.34 62.05 -23.49
CA GLN A 576 0.66 61.25 -22.48
C GLN A 576 0.99 59.75 -22.61
N GLN A 577 1.71 59.35 -23.65
CA GLN A 577 2.00 57.95 -23.98
C GLN A 577 0.72 57.08 -24.01
N THR A 578 -0.37 57.63 -24.54
CA THR A 578 -1.68 56.97 -24.62
C THR A 578 -2.27 57.08 -26.02
N THR A 579 -3.07 56.09 -26.40
CA THR A 579 -3.76 56.10 -27.70
C THR A 579 -4.91 57.09 -27.69
N GLN A 580 -4.93 57.98 -28.66
CA GLN A 580 -6.00 58.97 -28.88
C GLN A 580 -6.87 58.51 -30.04
N ASN A 581 -8.18 58.46 -29.82
CA ASN A 581 -9.15 58.08 -30.85
C ASN A 581 -9.95 59.30 -31.30
N ALA A 582 -10.16 59.43 -32.60
CA ALA A 582 -10.93 60.51 -33.18
C ALA A 582 -11.81 59.98 -34.32
N GLU A 583 -13.12 60.24 -34.22
CA GLU A 583 -14.04 60.05 -35.34
C GLU A 583 -14.23 61.38 -36.07
N TYR A 584 -14.09 61.35 -37.39
CA TYR A 584 -14.25 62.51 -38.24
C TYR A 584 -14.82 62.09 -39.58
N TYR A 585 -15.37 63.04 -40.32
CA TYR A 585 -15.83 62.78 -41.68
C TYR A 585 -14.99 63.56 -42.67
N VAL A 586 -14.86 63.00 -43.86
CA VAL A 586 -14.28 63.68 -45.02
C VAL A 586 -15.31 63.69 -46.14
N LYS A 587 -15.37 64.81 -46.85
CA LYS A 587 -16.28 64.97 -48.00
C LYS A 587 -15.50 64.69 -49.28
N ARG A 588 -15.89 63.62 -49.98
CA ARG A 588 -15.29 63.20 -51.25
C ARG A 588 -16.40 63.00 -52.27
N ASP A 589 -16.27 63.65 -53.43
CA ASP A 589 -17.23 63.56 -54.55
C ASP A 589 -18.71 63.77 -54.15
N GLY A 590 -18.97 64.58 -53.12
CA GLY A 590 -20.31 64.89 -52.62
C GLY A 590 -20.86 63.93 -51.55
N GLN A 591 -20.22 62.79 -51.30
CA GLN A 591 -20.59 61.84 -50.23
C GLN A 591 -19.79 62.09 -48.94
N MET A 592 -20.41 61.76 -47.81
CA MET A 592 -19.84 61.88 -46.46
C MET A 592 -19.34 60.50 -46.02
N ILE A 593 -18.03 60.36 -45.88
CA ILE A 593 -17.39 59.12 -45.41
C ILE A 593 -16.95 59.31 -43.96
N TRP A 594 -17.42 58.47 -43.05
CA TRP A 594 -17.05 58.52 -41.64
C TRP A 594 -15.81 57.66 -41.39
N LEU A 595 -14.76 58.28 -40.87
CA LEU A 595 -13.50 57.65 -40.54
C LEU A 595 -13.29 57.66 -39.01
N ALA A 596 -12.88 56.54 -38.45
CA ALA A 596 -12.29 56.45 -37.12
C ALA A 596 -10.77 56.36 -37.25
N ALA A 597 -10.06 57.34 -36.71
CA ALA A 597 -8.61 57.29 -36.57
C ALA A 597 -8.20 56.99 -35.13
N SER A 598 -7.27 56.05 -34.98
CA SER A 598 -6.54 55.79 -33.74
C SER A 598 -5.10 56.27 -33.90
N ILE A 599 -4.66 57.11 -32.98
CA ILE A 599 -3.33 57.72 -32.94
C ILE A 599 -2.61 57.18 -31.72
N SER A 600 -1.64 56.30 -31.91
CA SER A 600 -0.90 55.66 -30.83
C SER A 600 0.56 56.09 -30.85
N PRO A 601 1.19 56.33 -29.69
CA PRO A 601 2.63 56.55 -29.63
C PRO A 601 3.34 55.27 -30.05
N LEU A 602 4.26 55.40 -31.01
CA LEU A 602 5.20 54.32 -31.35
C LEU A 602 6.45 54.41 -30.47
N ASP A 603 6.86 55.65 -30.16
CA ASP A 603 7.92 56.00 -29.23
C ASP A 603 7.69 57.44 -28.71
N SER A 604 8.72 58.05 -28.13
CA SER A 604 8.65 59.41 -27.55
C SER A 604 8.42 60.53 -28.58
N ASP A 605 8.66 60.29 -29.87
CA ASP A 605 8.64 61.36 -30.90
C ASP A 605 7.86 60.98 -32.18
N ARG A 606 7.44 59.73 -32.32
CA ARG A 606 6.71 59.22 -33.48
C ARG A 606 5.42 58.52 -33.08
N ALA A 607 4.34 58.80 -33.79
CA ALA A 607 3.04 58.19 -33.60
C ALA A 607 2.64 57.40 -34.84
N ILE A 608 1.99 56.26 -34.60
CA ILE A 608 1.29 55.49 -35.64
C ILE A 608 -0.17 55.90 -35.66
N LEU A 609 -0.69 56.16 -36.86
CA LEU A 609 -2.08 56.51 -37.10
C LEU A 609 -2.69 55.41 -37.96
N VAL A 610 -3.79 54.83 -37.47
CA VAL A 610 -4.60 53.85 -38.20
C VAL A 610 -5.98 54.45 -38.42
N ALA A 611 -6.39 54.62 -39.68
CA ALA A 611 -7.69 55.18 -40.03
C ALA A 611 -8.56 54.15 -40.76
N ARG A 612 -9.80 53.96 -40.27
CA ARG A 612 -10.78 52.98 -40.75
C ARG A 612 -12.10 53.65 -41.14
N ASP A 613 -12.75 53.19 -42.20
CA ASP A 613 -14.13 53.59 -42.54
C ASP A 613 -15.14 52.89 -41.62
N ILE A 614 -15.96 53.68 -40.92
CA ILE A 614 -16.95 53.22 -39.93
C ILE A 614 -18.39 53.54 -40.33
N SER A 615 -18.64 53.85 -41.60
CA SER A 615 -19.95 54.32 -42.07
C SER A 615 -21.09 53.33 -41.80
N GLU A 616 -20.88 52.02 -41.96
CA GLU A 616 -21.88 50.98 -41.63
C GLU A 616 -22.15 50.83 -40.12
N ARG A 617 -21.13 50.99 -39.27
CA ARG A 617 -21.28 50.88 -37.81
C ARG A 617 -22.24 51.94 -37.27
N LYS A 618 -22.15 53.17 -37.80
CA LYS A 618 -23.03 54.28 -37.40
C LYS A 618 -24.51 54.02 -37.72
N GLN A 619 -24.81 53.24 -38.76
CA GLN A 619 -26.19 52.87 -39.10
C GLN A 619 -26.79 51.81 -38.16
N ARG A 620 -25.97 50.89 -37.62
CA ARG A 620 -26.40 49.90 -36.60
C ARG A 620 -26.68 50.53 -35.23
N GLU A 621 -25.91 51.55 -34.88
CA GLU A 621 -26.02 52.25 -33.59
C GLU A 621 -27.39 52.93 -33.42
N GLU A 622 -27.99 53.43 -34.53
CA GLU A 622 -29.35 54.02 -34.54
C GLU A 622 -30.46 52.98 -34.30
N ALA A 623 -30.30 51.73 -34.76
CA ALA A 623 -31.28 50.66 -34.54
C ALA A 623 -31.32 50.18 -33.08
N LEU A 624 -30.16 50.15 -32.41
CA LEU A 624 -30.05 49.75 -30.99
C LEU A 624 -30.74 50.73 -30.02
N GLN A 625 -30.82 52.01 -30.36
CA GLN A 625 -31.49 53.02 -29.53
C GLN A 625 -33.01 52.80 -29.41
N LEU A 626 -33.64 52.14 -30.39
CA LEU A 626 -35.06 51.80 -30.38
C LEU A 626 -35.41 50.69 -29.37
N ILE A 627 -34.50 49.73 -29.16
CA ILE A 627 -34.68 48.60 -28.24
C ILE A 627 -34.36 48.99 -26.79
N ALA A 628 -33.32 49.80 -26.60
CA ALA A 628 -32.92 50.33 -25.29
C ALA A 628 -34.03 51.17 -24.62
N LYS A 629 -34.89 51.84 -25.40
CA LYS A 629 -36.00 52.63 -24.85
C LYS A 629 -37.18 51.80 -24.33
N GLY A 630 -37.30 50.52 -24.71
CA GLY A 630 -38.47 49.67 -24.41
C GLY A 630 -38.23 48.54 -23.39
N THR A 631 -36.98 48.21 -23.07
CA THR A 631 -36.64 47.00 -22.27
C THR A 631 -35.56 47.21 -21.19
N ALA A 632 -35.18 48.47 -20.90
CA ALA A 632 -34.01 48.76 -20.07
C ALA A 632 -34.14 48.46 -18.56
N GLU A 633 -35.32 48.16 -18.02
CA GLU A 633 -35.53 48.04 -16.56
C GLU A 633 -36.17 46.73 -16.07
N THR A 634 -36.59 45.81 -16.95
CA THR A 634 -37.30 44.57 -16.55
C THR A 634 -36.39 43.34 -16.64
N ILE A 635 -36.45 42.48 -15.61
CA ILE A 635 -35.65 41.25 -15.44
C ILE A 635 -36.61 40.10 -15.07
N GLY A 636 -36.28 38.86 -15.46
CA GLY A 636 -37.11 37.68 -15.16
C GLY A 636 -38.36 37.57 -16.04
N ASP A 637 -39.46 37.04 -15.52
CA ASP A 637 -40.67 36.76 -16.33
C ASP A 637 -41.28 38.04 -16.94
N GLU A 638 -41.12 39.19 -16.28
CA GLU A 638 -41.52 40.49 -16.81
C GLU A 638 -40.73 40.92 -18.05
N PHE A 639 -39.46 40.50 -18.16
CA PHE A 639 -38.65 40.74 -19.36
C PHE A 639 -39.25 40.00 -20.55
N PHE A 640 -39.55 38.71 -20.41
CA PHE A 640 -40.08 37.90 -21.51
C PHE A 640 -41.45 38.42 -21.97
N ASN A 641 -42.31 38.82 -21.04
CA ASN A 641 -43.59 39.45 -21.36
C ASN A 641 -43.41 40.78 -22.13
N ALA A 642 -42.50 41.65 -21.68
CA ALA A 642 -42.21 42.90 -22.39
C ALA A 642 -41.63 42.63 -23.79
N CYS A 643 -40.71 41.67 -23.89
CA CYS A 643 -40.05 41.24 -25.12
C CYS A 643 -41.05 40.75 -26.17
N THR A 644 -41.91 39.79 -25.82
CA THR A 644 -42.90 39.23 -26.74
C THR A 644 -43.88 40.29 -27.24
N ARG A 645 -44.30 41.22 -26.39
CA ARG A 645 -45.19 42.33 -26.76
C ARG A 645 -44.53 43.34 -27.69
N VAL A 646 -43.31 43.78 -27.38
CA VAL A 646 -42.57 44.75 -28.21
C VAL A 646 -42.27 44.15 -29.58
N LEU A 647 -41.86 42.89 -29.61
CA LEU A 647 -41.59 42.16 -30.86
C LEU A 647 -42.85 42.01 -31.72
N ALA A 648 -43.98 41.63 -31.11
CA ALA A 648 -45.27 41.55 -31.77
C ALA A 648 -45.67 42.89 -32.42
N GLN A 649 -45.50 44.00 -31.69
CA GLN A 649 -45.83 45.33 -32.18
C GLN A 649 -44.88 45.82 -33.29
N ALA A 650 -43.57 45.57 -33.15
CA ALA A 650 -42.57 46.01 -34.12
C ALA A 650 -42.71 45.28 -35.47
N LEU A 651 -43.09 44.00 -35.44
CA LEU A 651 -43.24 43.18 -36.64
C LEU A 651 -44.68 43.11 -37.15
N GLY A 652 -45.65 43.62 -36.39
CA GLY A 652 -47.08 43.52 -36.72
C GLY A 652 -47.62 42.09 -36.69
N ILE A 653 -47.05 41.23 -35.83
CA ILE A 653 -47.38 39.81 -35.70
C ILE A 653 -48.33 39.61 -34.52
N ARG A 654 -49.36 38.77 -34.71
CA ARG A 654 -50.41 38.56 -33.71
C ARG A 654 -49.94 37.79 -32.47
N TYR A 655 -49.24 36.68 -32.65
CA TYR A 655 -48.88 35.77 -31.56
C TYR A 655 -47.37 35.66 -31.42
N VAL A 656 -46.84 35.82 -30.20
CA VAL A 656 -45.41 35.63 -29.92
C VAL A 656 -45.25 34.87 -28.61
N LEU A 657 -44.48 33.79 -28.63
CA LEU A 657 -44.26 32.88 -27.50
C LEU A 657 -42.77 32.66 -27.28
N VAL A 658 -42.36 32.62 -26.00
CA VAL A 658 -41.05 32.17 -25.57
C VAL A 658 -41.24 30.95 -24.67
N GLY A 659 -40.54 29.86 -24.97
CA GLY A 659 -40.64 28.59 -24.24
C GLY A 659 -39.28 28.05 -23.78
N ARG A 660 -39.28 27.31 -22.66
CA ARG A 660 -38.15 26.54 -22.13
C ARG A 660 -38.50 25.06 -21.96
N PHE A 661 -37.48 24.20 -21.84
CA PHE A 661 -37.71 22.81 -21.48
C PHE A 661 -38.30 22.66 -20.08
N ALA A 662 -39.33 21.83 -19.94
CA ALA A 662 -39.97 21.52 -18.67
C ALA A 662 -39.35 20.28 -17.98
N ASP A 663 -38.65 19.44 -18.73
CA ASP A 663 -38.06 18.18 -18.27
C ASP A 663 -36.62 17.98 -18.78
N ALA A 664 -35.84 17.18 -18.05
CA ALA A 664 -34.43 16.90 -18.38
C ALA A 664 -34.25 16.05 -19.66
N ASP A 665 -35.30 15.33 -20.07
CA ASP A 665 -35.33 14.54 -21.29
C ASP A 665 -35.76 15.37 -22.53
N HIS A 666 -36.01 16.68 -22.36
CA HIS A 666 -36.35 17.64 -23.41
C HIS A 666 -37.57 17.23 -24.26
N ARG A 667 -38.61 16.65 -23.63
CA ARG A 667 -39.84 16.20 -24.32
C ARG A 667 -41.00 17.17 -24.20
N GLN A 668 -40.93 18.08 -23.24
CA GLN A 668 -41.98 19.05 -22.96
C GLN A 668 -41.43 20.47 -22.91
N ILE A 669 -42.24 21.42 -23.36
CA ILE A 669 -41.94 22.85 -23.28
C ILE A 669 -42.94 23.53 -22.36
N GLU A 670 -42.42 24.37 -21.47
CA GLU A 670 -43.18 25.34 -20.66
C GLU A 670 -43.07 26.72 -21.32
N ALA A 671 -44.20 27.35 -21.61
CA ALA A 671 -44.25 28.72 -22.08
C ALA A 671 -43.94 29.69 -20.92
N ILE A 672 -42.88 30.49 -21.10
CA ILE A 672 -42.45 31.52 -20.14
C ILE A 672 -43.25 32.80 -20.34
N ALA A 673 -43.52 33.15 -21.61
CA ALA A 673 -44.35 34.28 -21.99
C ALA A 673 -45.07 33.94 -23.29
N PHE A 674 -46.37 34.28 -23.35
CA PHE A 674 -47.17 34.08 -24.56
C PHE A 674 -48.11 35.26 -24.77
N TRP A 675 -47.80 36.08 -25.77
CA TRP A 675 -48.62 37.20 -26.22
C TRP A 675 -49.66 36.75 -27.24
N THR A 676 -50.93 37.09 -27.01
CA THR A 676 -52.07 36.64 -27.84
C THR A 676 -52.58 37.66 -28.86
N GLY A 677 -51.95 38.83 -28.92
CA GLY A 677 -52.36 39.97 -29.75
C GLY A 677 -53.11 41.05 -28.98
N GLU A 678 -53.85 40.65 -27.93
CA GLU A 678 -54.60 41.58 -27.05
C GLU A 678 -54.11 41.53 -25.60
N ASP A 679 -53.85 40.33 -25.06
CA ASP A 679 -53.36 40.11 -23.70
C ASP A 679 -52.38 38.92 -23.61
N PHE A 680 -51.82 38.66 -22.43
CA PHE A 680 -51.01 37.48 -22.16
C PHE A 680 -51.88 36.26 -21.86
N TYR A 681 -51.41 35.07 -22.28
CA TYR A 681 -52.11 33.82 -22.02
C TYR A 681 -52.21 33.56 -20.51
N PRO A 682 -53.41 33.29 -19.94
CA PRO A 682 -53.65 33.35 -18.51
C PRO A 682 -53.16 32.11 -17.72
N GLU A 683 -52.90 30.99 -18.39
CA GLU A 683 -52.44 29.74 -17.78
C GLU A 683 -50.99 29.41 -18.18
N LYS A 684 -50.25 28.73 -17.30
CA LYS A 684 -48.94 28.17 -17.65
C LYS A 684 -49.13 27.04 -18.65
N LEU A 685 -48.90 27.34 -19.92
CA LEU A 685 -49.00 26.39 -21.02
C LEU A 685 -47.78 25.46 -21.00
N VAL A 686 -48.02 24.17 -20.76
CA VAL A 686 -47.02 23.11 -20.93
C VAL A 686 -47.53 22.16 -22.00
N TYR A 687 -46.72 21.90 -23.02
CA TYR A 687 -47.11 21.06 -24.14
C TYR A 687 -45.99 20.09 -24.54
N ALA A 688 -46.39 18.94 -25.09
CA ALA A 688 -45.46 17.94 -25.61
C ALA A 688 -44.98 18.34 -27.01
N LEU A 689 -43.73 18.01 -27.33
CA LEU A 689 -43.11 18.42 -28.59
C LEU A 689 -43.56 17.59 -29.79
N ASN A 690 -43.95 16.33 -29.59
CA ASN A 690 -44.28 15.41 -30.68
C ASN A 690 -45.37 15.97 -31.60
N ASP A 691 -45.13 15.89 -32.91
CA ASP A 691 -46.06 16.31 -33.96
C ASP A 691 -46.37 17.82 -33.97
N THR A 692 -45.50 18.65 -33.37
CA THR A 692 -45.56 20.12 -33.40
C THR A 692 -44.42 20.72 -34.24
N PRO A 693 -44.57 21.94 -34.79
CA PRO A 693 -43.48 22.61 -35.49
C PRO A 693 -42.23 22.82 -34.61
N CYS A 694 -42.41 22.95 -33.29
CA CYS A 694 -41.36 23.16 -32.31
C CYS A 694 -40.35 22.01 -32.27
N GLU A 695 -40.77 20.76 -32.55
CA GLU A 695 -39.91 19.58 -32.60
C GLU A 695 -38.75 19.76 -33.59
N ARG A 696 -39.02 20.35 -34.76
CA ARG A 696 -38.03 20.54 -35.82
C ARG A 696 -37.04 21.66 -35.52
N VAL A 697 -37.46 22.66 -34.74
CA VAL A 697 -36.63 23.82 -34.38
C VAL A 697 -35.59 23.44 -33.33
N LEU A 698 -35.96 22.58 -32.39
CA LEU A 698 -35.09 22.12 -31.30
C LEU A 698 -33.99 21.16 -31.77
N ASN A 699 -34.07 20.66 -33.03
CA ASN A 699 -32.97 20.00 -33.73
C ASN A 699 -31.90 20.98 -34.26
N GLY A 700 -32.03 22.29 -33.99
CA GLY A 700 -30.97 23.29 -34.12
C GLY A 700 -31.15 24.33 -35.22
N ASN A 701 -32.14 24.20 -36.12
CA ASN A 701 -32.28 25.16 -37.23
C ASN A 701 -33.58 25.96 -37.11
N PRO A 702 -33.53 27.30 -37.32
CA PRO A 702 -34.73 28.12 -37.44
C PRO A 702 -35.68 27.57 -38.50
N GLN A 703 -36.97 27.54 -38.20
CA GLN A 703 -38.01 27.06 -39.12
C GLN A 703 -38.97 28.19 -39.49
N PHE A 704 -39.37 28.25 -40.75
CA PHE A 704 -40.24 29.31 -41.27
C PHE A 704 -41.24 28.77 -42.28
N TRP A 705 -42.52 29.05 -42.03
CA TRP A 705 -43.64 28.78 -42.92
C TRP A 705 -44.35 30.09 -43.22
N ALA A 706 -44.28 30.53 -44.48
CA ALA A 706 -44.91 31.76 -44.93
C ALA A 706 -46.45 31.69 -44.86
N GLN A 707 -47.04 30.50 -45.04
CA GLN A 707 -48.47 30.21 -44.95
C GLN A 707 -48.72 28.68 -44.85
N GLY A 708 -49.94 28.24 -44.55
CA GLY A 708 -50.36 26.84 -44.58
C GLY A 708 -49.82 25.92 -43.48
N VAL A 709 -49.33 26.44 -42.34
CA VAL A 709 -48.67 25.61 -41.31
C VAL A 709 -49.58 24.50 -40.73
N GLN A 710 -50.88 24.74 -40.62
CA GLN A 710 -51.86 23.76 -40.11
C GLN A 710 -51.99 22.51 -40.98
N ALA A 711 -51.78 22.65 -42.29
CA ALA A 711 -51.87 21.51 -43.21
C ALA A 711 -50.69 20.54 -43.03
N GLU A 712 -49.55 21.06 -42.55
CA GLU A 712 -48.34 20.28 -42.32
C GLU A 712 -48.32 19.62 -40.93
N PHE A 713 -49.00 20.21 -39.94
CA PHE A 713 -49.11 19.69 -38.57
C PHE A 713 -50.58 19.53 -38.12
N PRO A 714 -51.36 18.62 -38.73
CA PRO A 714 -52.79 18.48 -38.46
C PRO A 714 -53.13 17.89 -37.09
N GLN A 715 -52.14 17.32 -36.39
CA GLN A 715 -52.30 16.75 -35.04
C GLN A 715 -52.09 17.79 -33.93
N ASP A 716 -51.55 18.97 -34.26
CA ASP A 716 -51.38 20.09 -33.33
C ASP A 716 -52.71 20.86 -33.22
N GLN A 717 -53.54 20.47 -32.26
CA GLN A 717 -54.84 21.12 -32.04
C GLN A 717 -54.72 22.60 -31.68
N SER A 718 -53.62 23.02 -31.03
CA SER A 718 -53.42 24.40 -30.61
C SER A 718 -53.23 25.35 -31.80
N LEU A 719 -52.52 24.94 -32.85
CA LEU A 719 -52.39 25.74 -34.08
C LEU A 719 -53.73 25.92 -34.81
N VAL A 720 -54.56 24.88 -34.82
CA VAL A 720 -55.87 24.87 -35.47
C VAL A 720 -56.86 25.76 -34.70
N GLU A 721 -56.90 25.66 -33.37
CA GLU A 721 -57.77 26.47 -32.51
C GLU A 721 -57.42 27.96 -32.57
N LEU A 722 -56.14 28.29 -32.64
CA LEU A 722 -55.65 29.68 -32.77
C LEU A 722 -55.75 30.23 -34.19
N GLY A 723 -56.11 29.41 -35.18
CA GLY A 723 -56.26 29.83 -36.58
C GLY A 723 -54.94 30.30 -37.22
N VAL A 724 -53.81 29.74 -36.80
CA VAL A 724 -52.47 30.15 -37.26
C VAL A 724 -52.25 29.75 -38.72
N GLU A 725 -51.98 30.73 -39.59
CA GLU A 725 -51.69 30.51 -41.00
C GLU A 725 -50.18 30.48 -41.27
N SER A 726 -49.41 31.35 -40.62
CA SER A 726 -47.95 31.46 -40.77
C SER A 726 -47.22 31.27 -39.45
N TYR A 727 -45.98 30.75 -39.51
CA TYR A 727 -45.22 30.34 -38.34
C TYR A 727 -43.73 30.57 -38.56
N TRP A 728 -43.05 31.17 -37.58
CA TRP A 728 -41.61 31.35 -37.56
C TRP A 728 -41.08 31.02 -36.17
N SER A 729 -40.12 30.11 -36.07
CA SER A 729 -39.48 29.81 -34.80
C SER A 729 -37.96 29.73 -34.91
N VAL A 730 -37.30 30.18 -33.86
CA VAL A 730 -35.85 30.28 -33.74
C VAL A 730 -35.42 29.68 -32.39
N PRO A 731 -34.39 28.82 -32.35
CA PRO A 731 -33.89 28.26 -31.08
C PRO A 731 -33.22 29.34 -30.24
N LEU A 732 -33.45 29.29 -28.92
CA LEU A 732 -32.69 30.05 -27.94
C LEU A 732 -31.52 29.18 -27.48
N ARG A 733 -30.31 29.73 -27.50
CA ARG A 733 -29.07 28.97 -27.25
C ARG A 733 -28.28 29.56 -26.10
N ASP A 734 -27.72 28.71 -25.26
CA ASP A 734 -26.74 29.15 -24.26
C ASP A 734 -25.37 29.46 -24.91
N ARG A 735 -24.40 29.86 -24.08
CA ARG A 735 -23.02 30.13 -24.53
C ARG A 735 -22.29 28.92 -25.11
N GLN A 736 -22.79 27.70 -24.90
CA GLN A 736 -22.23 26.46 -25.41
C GLN A 736 -22.94 26.02 -26.70
N GLU A 737 -23.73 26.90 -27.31
CA GLU A 737 -24.58 26.63 -28.48
C GLU A 737 -25.61 25.52 -28.23
N GLN A 738 -25.91 25.16 -26.98
CA GLN A 738 -26.97 24.20 -26.66
C GLN A 738 -28.32 24.88 -26.69
N VAL A 739 -29.32 24.22 -27.26
CA VAL A 739 -30.69 24.74 -27.28
C VAL A 739 -31.26 24.66 -25.87
N ILE A 740 -31.65 25.79 -25.29
CA ILE A 740 -32.25 25.91 -23.95
C ILE A 740 -33.73 26.26 -23.98
N GLY A 741 -34.24 26.60 -25.17
CA GLY A 741 -35.62 26.98 -25.40
C GLY A 741 -35.84 27.45 -26.84
N HIS A 742 -36.95 28.15 -27.08
CA HIS A 742 -37.24 28.72 -28.40
C HIS A 742 -38.05 30.00 -28.31
N LEU A 743 -37.97 30.81 -29.36
CA LEU A 743 -38.86 31.91 -29.67
C LEU A 743 -39.75 31.51 -30.85
N VAL A 744 -41.05 31.78 -30.75
CA VAL A 744 -42.06 31.42 -31.74
C VAL A 744 -42.89 32.66 -32.08
N LEU A 745 -43.04 32.94 -33.36
CA LEU A 745 -43.88 34.00 -33.92
C LEU A 745 -44.93 33.36 -34.83
N MET A 746 -46.19 33.72 -34.65
CA MET A 746 -47.32 33.11 -35.36
C MET A 746 -48.34 34.17 -35.76
N ASP A 747 -48.98 34.01 -36.90
CA ASP A 747 -50.04 34.93 -37.34
C ASP A 747 -51.18 34.19 -38.04
N THR A 748 -52.38 34.77 -38.06
CA THR A 748 -53.55 34.26 -38.79
C THR A 748 -53.54 34.68 -40.26
N LYS A 749 -52.45 35.31 -40.73
CA LYS A 749 -52.22 35.74 -42.11
C LYS A 749 -50.85 35.25 -42.61
N PRO A 750 -50.61 35.22 -43.92
CA PRO A 750 -49.28 34.97 -44.47
C PRO A 750 -48.25 36.00 -43.99
N MET A 751 -47.05 35.53 -43.67
CA MET A 751 -45.93 36.36 -43.20
C MET A 751 -44.83 36.38 -44.26
N GLN A 752 -44.20 37.54 -44.46
CA GLN A 752 -42.97 37.67 -45.24
C GLN A 752 -41.77 37.76 -44.31
N ARG A 753 -40.60 37.38 -44.84
CA ARG A 753 -39.32 37.44 -44.15
C ARG A 753 -38.36 38.28 -44.98
N ASP A 754 -38.19 39.53 -44.58
CA ASP A 754 -37.19 40.44 -45.13
C ASP A 754 -36.00 40.63 -44.20
N ARG A 755 -34.94 41.26 -44.73
CA ARG A 755 -33.68 41.46 -43.99
C ARG A 755 -33.86 42.31 -42.73
N GLN A 756 -34.85 43.21 -42.68
CA GLN A 756 -35.12 44.02 -41.49
C GLN A 756 -35.81 43.20 -40.39
N GLN A 757 -36.75 42.33 -40.76
CA GLN A 757 -37.44 41.43 -39.83
C GLN A 757 -36.48 40.39 -39.25
N GLU A 758 -35.57 39.83 -40.06
CA GLU A 758 -34.50 38.93 -39.60
C GLU A 758 -33.61 39.60 -38.56
N LEU A 759 -33.11 40.81 -38.87
CA LEU A 759 -32.26 41.57 -37.95
C LEU A 759 -32.97 41.84 -36.61
N LEU A 760 -34.27 42.15 -36.63
CA LEU A 760 -35.02 42.36 -35.39
C LEU A 760 -35.12 41.05 -34.59
N VAL A 761 -35.53 39.95 -35.21
CA VAL A 761 -35.67 38.65 -34.52
C VAL A 761 -34.33 38.19 -33.95
N ASP A 762 -33.22 38.31 -34.69
CA ASP A 762 -31.89 37.92 -34.22
C ASP A 762 -31.46 38.69 -32.96
N ILE A 763 -31.75 40.00 -32.89
CA ILE A 763 -31.45 40.82 -31.71
C ILE A 763 -32.26 40.34 -30.49
N PHE A 764 -33.54 40.02 -30.69
CA PHE A 764 -34.41 39.54 -29.61
C PHE A 764 -34.03 38.12 -29.16
N VAL A 765 -33.67 37.24 -30.08
CA VAL A 765 -33.18 35.88 -29.78
C VAL A 765 -31.91 35.93 -28.95
N ALA A 766 -30.94 36.78 -29.33
CA ALA A 766 -29.71 36.96 -28.58
C ALA A 766 -29.99 37.44 -27.14
N ARG A 767 -30.92 38.38 -26.96
CA ARG A 767 -31.25 38.90 -25.62
C ARG A 767 -32.05 37.91 -24.77
N ALA A 768 -33.05 37.25 -25.37
CA ALA A 768 -33.87 36.26 -24.69
C ALA A 768 -33.05 35.03 -24.26
N SER A 769 -32.08 34.62 -25.07
CA SER A 769 -31.17 33.53 -24.75
C SER A 769 -30.34 33.83 -23.49
N VAL A 770 -29.77 35.03 -23.40
CA VAL A 770 -28.97 35.45 -22.23
C VAL A 770 -29.80 35.52 -20.95
N GLU A 771 -31.02 36.07 -21.02
CA GLU A 771 -31.88 36.17 -19.83
C GLU A 771 -32.39 34.80 -19.38
N LEU A 772 -32.65 33.88 -20.31
CA LEU A 772 -33.07 32.51 -20.00
C LEU A 772 -31.95 31.69 -19.35
N GLU A 773 -30.73 31.79 -19.89
CA GLU A 773 -29.52 31.20 -19.29
C GLU A 773 -29.30 31.71 -17.85
N ARG A 774 -29.51 33.00 -17.62
CA ARG A 774 -29.41 33.62 -16.28
C ARG A 774 -30.42 33.03 -15.28
N GLN A 775 -31.67 32.84 -15.67
CA GLN A 775 -32.70 32.23 -14.80
C GLN A 775 -32.35 30.77 -14.46
N LEU A 776 -31.97 29.97 -15.46
CA LEU A 776 -31.60 28.56 -15.25
C LEU A 776 -30.38 28.41 -14.33
N ALA A 777 -29.37 29.27 -14.48
CA ALA A 777 -28.19 29.28 -13.62
C ALA A 777 -28.52 29.64 -12.15
N ALA A 778 -29.45 30.57 -11.93
CA ALA A 778 -29.88 30.97 -10.59
C ALA A 778 -30.62 29.83 -9.85
N GLU A 779 -31.51 29.11 -10.54
CA GLU A 779 -32.22 27.94 -9.99
C GLU A 779 -31.26 26.79 -9.63
N ALA A 780 -30.25 26.55 -10.48
CA ALA A 780 -29.23 25.54 -10.22
C ALA A 780 -28.35 25.88 -9.00
N LEU A 781 -27.98 27.15 -8.83
CA LEU A 781 -27.21 27.63 -7.67
C LEU A 781 -27.97 27.40 -6.36
N GLN A 782 -29.26 27.76 -6.31
CA GLN A 782 -30.09 27.58 -5.13
C GLN A 782 -30.21 26.10 -4.72
N THR A 783 -30.32 25.21 -5.72
CA THR A 783 -30.36 23.75 -5.51
C THR A 783 -29.02 23.23 -4.95
N SER A 784 -27.91 23.74 -5.46
CA SER A 784 -26.56 23.41 -4.97
C SER A 784 -26.33 23.89 -3.52
N GLU A 785 -26.79 25.10 -3.19
CA GLU A 785 -26.70 25.66 -1.84
C GLU A 785 -27.47 24.83 -0.81
N ALA A 786 -28.71 24.45 -1.13
CA ALA A 786 -29.53 23.61 -0.25
C ALA A 786 -28.87 22.24 0.02
N ARG A 787 -28.26 21.64 -1.02
CA ARG A 787 -27.51 20.39 -0.89
C ARG A 787 -26.29 20.55 0.02
N ASN A 788 -25.52 21.61 -0.16
CA ASN A 788 -24.32 21.88 0.66
C ASN A 788 -24.69 22.15 2.12
N GLN A 789 -25.78 22.88 2.39
CA GLN A 789 -26.27 23.11 3.75
C GLN A 789 -26.68 21.81 4.45
N ALA A 790 -27.26 20.84 3.73
CA ALA A 790 -27.60 19.54 4.29
C ALA A 790 -26.35 18.73 4.69
N ILE A 791 -25.30 18.76 3.86
CA ILE A 791 -24.01 18.09 4.15
C ILE A 791 -23.35 18.71 5.40
N LEU A 792 -23.27 20.04 5.47
CA LEU A 792 -22.64 20.74 6.60
C LEU A 792 -23.35 20.47 7.93
N ARG A 793 -24.67 20.28 7.93
CA ARG A 793 -25.44 19.93 9.14
C ARG A 793 -25.24 18.48 9.60
N ALA A 794 -24.74 17.58 8.76
CA ALA A 794 -24.54 16.17 9.09
C ALA A 794 -23.17 15.89 9.75
N ILE A 795 -22.23 16.84 9.71
CA ILE A 795 -20.89 16.71 10.29
C ILE A 795 -20.97 17.12 11.78
N PRO A 796 -20.62 16.25 12.74
CA PRO A 796 -20.72 16.53 14.18
C PRO A 796 -19.59 17.43 14.72
N ASP A 797 -18.92 18.22 13.87
CA ASP A 797 -17.77 19.06 14.25
C ASP A 797 -18.20 20.52 14.46
N LEU A 798 -17.48 21.26 15.32
CA LEU A 798 -17.60 22.71 15.38
C LEU A 798 -16.73 23.32 14.26
N MET A 799 -17.37 23.97 13.31
CA MET A 799 -16.68 24.62 12.19
C MET A 799 -16.89 26.12 12.28
N PHE A 800 -15.82 26.91 12.15
CA PHE A 800 -15.94 28.36 12.14
C PHE A 800 -14.87 29.02 11.30
N ARG A 801 -15.24 30.12 10.64
CA ARG A 801 -14.35 30.88 9.77
C ARG A 801 -13.95 32.17 10.46
N VAL A 802 -12.66 32.50 10.37
CA VAL A 802 -12.06 33.65 11.06
C VAL A 802 -11.15 34.40 10.08
N ARG A 803 -11.19 35.73 10.13
CA ARG A 803 -10.25 36.61 9.42
C ARG A 803 -8.89 36.64 10.13
N SER A 804 -7.81 37.05 9.46
CA SER A 804 -6.46 37.14 10.04
C SER A 804 -6.38 37.93 11.36
N ASP A 805 -7.27 38.90 11.58
CA ASP A 805 -7.37 39.71 12.80
C ASP A 805 -8.09 39.01 13.96
N GLY A 806 -8.61 37.79 13.76
CA GLY A 806 -9.31 37.00 14.79
C GLY A 806 -10.82 37.20 14.83
N ILE A 807 -11.42 37.92 13.88
CA ILE A 807 -12.88 38.15 13.84
C ILE A 807 -13.61 36.99 13.15
N TYR A 808 -14.68 36.49 13.79
CA TYR A 808 -15.55 35.45 13.20
C TYR A 808 -16.34 35.96 12.00
N LEU A 809 -16.31 35.20 10.91
CA LEU A 809 -17.02 35.48 9.66
C LEU A 809 -18.24 34.57 9.45
N GLY A 810 -18.27 33.42 10.12
CA GLY A 810 -19.34 32.44 10.03
C GLY A 810 -19.03 31.21 10.87
N TYR A 811 -20.06 30.46 11.27
CA TYR A 811 -19.89 29.24 12.04
C TYR A 811 -21.01 28.24 11.77
N VAL A 812 -20.70 26.95 11.96
CA VAL A 812 -21.61 25.82 11.99
C VAL A 812 -21.32 25.08 13.28
N LYS A 813 -22.33 24.94 14.12
CA LYS A 813 -22.22 24.30 15.43
C LYS A 813 -23.14 23.09 15.50
N THR A 814 -22.61 22.00 16.04
CA THR A 814 -23.36 20.81 16.44
C THR A 814 -23.60 20.76 17.95
N ARG A 815 -24.52 19.89 18.40
CA ARG A 815 -24.98 19.83 19.80
C ARG A 815 -23.86 19.55 20.82
N ASP A 816 -22.75 18.96 20.41
CA ASP A 816 -21.68 18.53 21.31
C ASP A 816 -20.78 19.69 21.80
N PHE A 817 -20.87 20.86 21.16
CA PHE A 817 -20.06 22.05 21.50
C PHE A 817 -20.84 23.15 22.23
N THR A 818 -21.95 22.79 22.89
CA THR A 818 -22.87 23.76 23.52
C THR A 818 -22.27 24.47 24.72
N ASP A 819 -21.32 23.84 25.41
CA ASP A 819 -20.64 24.42 26.58
C ASP A 819 -19.62 25.51 26.20
N LEU A 820 -19.10 25.48 24.96
CA LEU A 820 -18.11 26.44 24.47
C LEU A 820 -18.74 27.67 23.80
N LEU A 821 -19.92 27.50 23.21
CA LEU A 821 -20.71 28.55 22.57
C LEU A 821 -22.18 28.35 22.98
N PRO A 822 -22.72 29.11 23.95
CA PRO A 822 -24.13 29.00 24.35
C PRO A 822 -25.10 29.21 23.18
N GLU A 823 -26.29 28.60 23.21
CA GLU A 823 -27.28 28.73 22.11
C GLU A 823 -27.74 30.18 21.87
N ASP A 824 -27.71 31.02 22.90
CA ASP A 824 -28.23 32.38 22.88
C ASP A 824 -27.23 33.40 22.27
N TYR A 825 -26.11 32.92 21.74
CA TYR A 825 -24.93 33.73 21.47
C TYR A 825 -24.55 33.78 19.99
N GLU A 826 -24.41 34.99 19.44
CA GLU A 826 -24.01 35.23 18.04
C GLU A 826 -22.52 35.64 17.96
N PRO A 827 -21.62 34.74 17.51
CA PRO A 827 -20.19 35.00 17.46
C PRO A 827 -19.77 35.84 16.25
N ILE A 828 -20.58 35.91 15.18
CA ILE A 828 -20.23 36.62 13.94
C ILE A 828 -19.93 38.09 14.22
N GLY A 829 -18.81 38.58 13.66
CA GLY A 829 -18.36 39.96 13.79
C GLY A 829 -17.62 40.29 15.10
N ARG A 830 -17.48 39.33 16.01
CA ARG A 830 -16.75 39.48 17.28
C ARG A 830 -15.39 38.79 17.24
N HIS A 831 -14.50 39.17 18.14
CA HIS A 831 -13.12 38.67 18.16
C HIS A 831 -13.00 37.35 18.95
N ILE A 832 -12.16 36.41 18.50
CA ILE A 832 -12.01 35.05 19.08
C ILE A 832 -11.65 35.03 20.57
N ARG A 833 -10.95 36.05 21.04
CA ARG A 833 -10.56 36.24 22.45
C ARG A 833 -11.71 36.60 23.38
N GLU A 834 -12.87 36.96 22.85
CA GLU A 834 -14.05 37.27 23.66
C GLU A 834 -14.75 36.00 24.18
N PHE A 835 -14.58 34.84 23.51
CA PHE A 835 -15.30 33.59 23.84
C PHE A 835 -14.40 32.48 24.33
N LEU A 836 -13.21 32.36 23.74
CA LEU A 836 -12.29 31.30 24.13
C LEU A 836 -11.43 31.77 25.31
N PRO A 837 -11.16 30.87 26.29
CA PRO A 837 -10.17 31.10 27.31
C PRO A 837 -8.87 31.66 26.72
N PRO A 838 -8.19 32.62 27.39
CA PRO A 838 -7.08 33.36 26.80
C PRO A 838 -5.98 32.48 26.19
N ALA A 839 -5.69 31.33 26.80
CA ALA A 839 -4.72 30.36 26.31
C ALA A 839 -5.15 29.70 25.00
N LEU A 840 -6.43 29.29 24.91
CA LEU A 840 -7.00 28.69 23.70
C LEU A 840 -7.08 29.71 22.58
N ALA A 841 -7.58 30.92 22.87
CA ALA A 841 -7.66 31.99 21.88
C ALA A 841 -6.28 32.34 21.29
N LEU A 842 -5.25 32.43 22.14
CA LEU A 842 -3.88 32.69 21.68
C LEU A 842 -3.37 31.56 20.78
N ARG A 843 -3.65 30.31 21.14
CA ARG A 843 -3.24 29.14 20.35
C ARG A 843 -3.93 29.10 18.99
N HIS A 844 -5.23 29.36 18.93
CA HIS A 844 -5.96 29.46 17.66
C HIS A 844 -5.39 30.58 16.77
N LEU A 845 -5.13 31.77 17.33
CA LEU A 845 -4.54 32.89 16.59
C LEU A 845 -3.12 32.60 16.07
N GLN A 846 -2.31 31.86 16.82
CA GLN A 846 -0.99 31.44 16.37
C GLN A 846 -1.06 30.49 15.16
N HIS A 847 -1.91 29.46 15.23
CA HIS A 847 -2.06 28.51 14.13
C HIS A 847 -2.76 29.14 12.92
N LEU A 848 -3.69 30.08 13.14
CA LEU A 848 -4.24 30.94 12.09
C LEU A 848 -3.14 31.66 11.32
N LYS A 849 -2.23 32.34 12.05
CA LYS A 849 -1.13 33.09 11.44
C LYS A 849 -0.18 32.18 10.65
N ILE A 850 0.16 31.01 11.20
CA ILE A 850 1.01 30.04 10.50
C ILE A 850 0.32 29.52 9.24
N ALA A 851 -0.96 29.14 9.32
CA ALA A 851 -1.73 28.66 8.19
C ALA A 851 -1.77 29.71 7.05
N LEU A 852 -2.08 30.96 7.38
CA LEU A 852 -2.17 32.06 6.40
C LEU A 852 -0.81 32.40 5.76
N VAL A 853 0.28 32.35 6.52
CA VAL A 853 1.63 32.66 5.99
C VAL A 853 2.17 31.50 5.13
N THR A 854 1.94 30.26 5.55
CA THR A 854 2.54 29.08 4.89
C THR A 854 1.65 28.49 3.79
N GLY A 855 0.34 28.74 3.83
CA GLY A 855 -0.65 28.05 2.99
C GLY A 855 -0.89 26.58 3.37
N VAL A 856 -0.19 26.06 4.38
CA VAL A 856 -0.27 24.65 4.78
C VAL A 856 -1.31 24.46 5.89
N PRO A 857 -2.23 23.49 5.78
CA PRO A 857 -3.18 23.15 6.84
C PRO A 857 -2.46 22.84 8.17
N GLN A 858 -2.94 23.45 9.26
CA GLN A 858 -2.43 23.19 10.61
C GLN A 858 -3.34 22.18 11.32
N LEU A 859 -2.74 21.22 12.03
CA LEU A 859 -3.44 20.22 12.82
C LEU A 859 -2.79 20.14 14.20
N TYR A 860 -3.58 20.27 15.26
CA TYR A 860 -3.09 20.11 16.63
C TYR A 860 -4.17 19.59 17.56
N GLU A 861 -3.74 18.90 18.62
CA GLU A 861 -4.63 18.47 19.70
C GLU A 861 -4.56 19.45 20.90
N GLN A 862 -5.68 19.64 21.59
CA GLN A 862 -5.78 20.43 22.81
C GLN A 862 -6.72 19.78 23.82
N GLU A 863 -6.59 20.21 25.08
CA GLU A 863 -7.48 19.81 26.17
C GLU A 863 -8.22 21.04 26.66
N VAL A 864 -9.54 20.90 26.78
CA VAL A 864 -10.44 21.95 27.25
C VAL A 864 -11.07 21.47 28.55
N GLN A 865 -10.80 22.20 29.63
CA GLN A 865 -11.46 21.97 30.89
C GLN A 865 -12.85 22.61 30.86
N LEU A 866 -13.88 21.77 30.78
CA LEU A 866 -15.28 22.18 30.95
C LEU A 866 -15.70 21.93 32.41
N GLU A 867 -16.81 22.55 32.85
CA GLU A 867 -17.23 22.53 34.26
C GLU A 867 -17.37 21.10 34.82
N ASN A 868 -17.76 20.14 33.99
CA ASN A 868 -18.05 18.76 34.43
C ASN A 868 -17.16 17.68 33.79
N ARG A 869 -16.23 18.03 32.89
CA ARG A 869 -15.37 17.06 32.18
C ARG A 869 -14.15 17.71 31.52
N ILE A 870 -13.12 16.91 31.24
CA ILE A 870 -12.04 17.28 30.34
C ILE A 870 -12.44 16.81 28.94
N GLN A 871 -12.47 17.74 28.00
CA GLN A 871 -12.74 17.46 26.58
C GLN A 871 -11.41 17.51 25.82
N HIS A 872 -11.08 16.42 25.12
CA HIS A 872 -9.95 16.39 24.21
C HIS A 872 -10.43 16.78 22.81
N GLU A 873 -9.76 17.74 22.20
CA GLU A 873 -10.14 18.27 20.90
C GLU A 873 -9.01 18.13 19.90
N GLU A 874 -9.39 17.77 18.67
CA GLU A 874 -8.55 17.88 17.50
C GLU A 874 -8.96 19.12 16.71
N VAL A 875 -8.03 20.04 16.50
CA VAL A 875 -8.26 21.30 15.79
C VAL A 875 -7.50 21.30 14.47
N ARG A 876 -8.23 21.55 13.38
CA ARG A 876 -7.68 21.77 12.04
C ARG A 876 -7.92 23.20 11.61
N VAL A 877 -6.91 23.81 11.01
CA VAL A 877 -6.97 25.18 10.46
C VAL A 877 -6.57 25.13 9.00
N VAL A 878 -7.48 25.54 8.12
CA VAL A 878 -7.29 25.48 6.66
C VAL A 878 -7.56 26.87 6.09
N VAL A 879 -6.67 27.36 5.23
CA VAL A 879 -6.88 28.65 4.54
C VAL A 879 -8.11 28.54 3.65
N SER A 880 -9.09 29.41 3.84
CA SER A 880 -10.35 29.43 3.05
C SER A 880 -10.42 30.60 2.07
N GLY A 881 -9.49 31.55 2.16
CA GLY A 881 -9.41 32.73 1.32
C GLY A 881 -8.12 33.52 1.59
N PRO A 882 -7.89 34.65 0.91
CA PRO A 882 -6.63 35.39 0.96
C PRO A 882 -6.27 35.94 2.36
N ASP A 883 -7.27 36.14 3.24
CA ASP A 883 -7.09 36.69 4.60
C ASP A 883 -7.99 35.98 5.63
N GLU A 884 -8.42 34.75 5.33
CA GLU A 884 -9.35 33.99 6.17
C GLU A 884 -9.00 32.50 6.25
N ALA A 885 -9.30 31.89 7.40
CA ALA A 885 -9.14 30.46 7.59
C ALA A 885 -10.37 29.83 8.26
N LEU A 886 -10.63 28.58 7.87
CA LEU A 886 -11.63 27.70 8.45
C LEU A 886 -10.99 26.85 9.54
N PHE A 887 -11.58 26.92 10.73
CA PHE A 887 -11.32 26.02 11.84
C PHE A 887 -12.33 24.87 11.83
N ILE A 888 -11.85 23.66 12.08
CA ILE A 888 -12.67 22.47 12.32
C ILE A 888 -12.19 21.89 13.65
N VAL A 889 -13.07 21.89 14.65
CA VAL A 889 -12.80 21.38 15.99
C VAL A 889 -13.65 20.14 16.20
N ARG A 890 -13.00 19.02 16.52
CA ARG A 890 -13.63 17.72 16.75
C ARG A 890 -13.36 17.23 18.17
N ASP A 891 -14.39 16.79 18.87
CA ASP A 891 -14.25 16.09 20.15
C ASP A 891 -13.71 14.67 19.90
N VAL A 892 -12.56 14.37 20.49
CA VAL A 892 -11.87 13.07 20.42
C VAL A 892 -11.71 12.44 21.80
N SER A 893 -12.48 12.89 22.79
CA SER A 893 -12.40 12.42 24.19
C SER A 893 -12.55 10.92 24.30
N ASP A 894 -13.59 10.32 23.69
CA ASP A 894 -13.82 8.87 23.75
C ASP A 894 -12.65 8.07 23.17
N ARG A 895 -12.09 8.54 22.03
CA ARG A 895 -10.92 7.94 21.39
C ARG A 895 -9.70 7.99 22.32
N LYS A 896 -9.45 9.13 22.97
CA LYS A 896 -8.31 9.31 23.90
C LYS A 896 -8.42 8.43 25.14
N HIS A 897 -9.61 8.29 25.71
CA HIS A 897 -9.83 7.40 26.85
C HIS A 897 -9.55 5.93 26.49
N ALA A 898 -9.99 5.48 25.32
CA ALA A 898 -9.71 4.13 24.84
C ALA A 898 -8.21 3.88 24.59
N GLU A 899 -7.50 4.86 24.02
CA GLU A 899 -6.06 4.78 23.78
C GLU A 899 -5.25 4.66 25.09
N ILE A 900 -5.58 5.48 26.09
CA ILE A 900 -4.94 5.45 27.41
C ILE A 900 -5.22 4.12 28.11
N ALA A 901 -6.47 3.66 28.10
CA ALA A 901 -6.86 2.39 28.71
C ALA A 901 -6.10 1.20 28.08
N LEU A 902 -5.95 1.19 26.76
CA LEU A 902 -5.18 0.17 26.04
C LEU A 902 -3.70 0.22 26.44
N ARG A 903 -3.11 1.41 26.54
CA ARG A 903 -1.69 1.58 26.92
C ARG A 903 -1.42 1.11 28.33
N ILE A 904 -2.30 1.42 29.28
CA ILE A 904 -2.22 0.94 30.66
C ILE A 904 -2.34 -0.59 30.70
N ALA A 905 -3.32 -1.16 29.99
CA ALA A 905 -3.50 -2.62 29.93
C ALA A 905 -2.27 -3.34 29.32
N GLN A 906 -1.66 -2.78 28.28
CA GLN A 906 -0.44 -3.31 27.67
C GLN A 906 0.76 -3.24 28.63
N GLN A 907 0.98 -2.11 29.30
CA GLN A 907 2.07 -1.96 30.27
C GLN A 907 1.91 -2.91 31.46
N GLN A 908 0.68 -3.11 31.96
CA GLN A 908 0.39 -4.07 33.02
C GLN A 908 0.66 -5.51 32.56
N SER A 909 0.23 -5.88 31.35
CA SER A 909 0.49 -7.19 30.78
C SER A 909 1.99 -7.45 30.57
N GLU A 910 2.76 -6.44 30.18
CA GLU A 910 4.20 -6.56 29.96
C GLU A 910 4.98 -6.71 31.27
N SER A 911 4.65 -5.90 32.28
CA SER A 911 5.28 -5.98 33.60
C SER A 911 5.05 -7.35 34.28
N LEU A 912 3.83 -7.89 34.20
CA LEU A 912 3.51 -9.21 34.77
C LEU A 912 4.28 -10.35 34.10
N LEU A 913 4.55 -10.24 32.80
CA LEU A 913 5.27 -11.26 32.04
C LEU A 913 6.78 -11.25 32.37
N LEU A 914 7.35 -10.07 32.63
CA LEU A 914 8.75 -9.89 33.04
C LEU A 914 9.03 -10.31 34.49
N ASN A 915 8.01 -10.37 35.34
CA ASN A 915 8.14 -10.88 36.71
C ASN A 915 8.25 -12.41 36.78
N ILE A 916 7.93 -13.11 35.68
CA ILE A 916 7.90 -14.59 35.62
C ILE A 916 9.02 -15.12 34.72
N LEU A 917 9.41 -14.35 33.70
CA LEU A 917 10.40 -14.74 32.71
C LEU A 917 11.47 -13.66 32.56
N PRO A 918 12.74 -14.06 32.38
CA PRO A 918 13.80 -13.10 32.05
C PRO A 918 13.44 -12.29 30.79
N ARG A 919 13.79 -11.01 30.76
CA ARG A 919 13.46 -10.10 29.64
C ARG A 919 13.79 -10.66 28.25
N PRO A 920 14.99 -11.25 28.00
CA PRO A 920 15.32 -11.81 26.70
C PRO A 920 14.38 -12.97 26.28
N ILE A 921 13.96 -13.77 27.26
CA ILE A 921 13.07 -14.93 27.06
C ILE A 921 11.63 -14.47 26.83
N ALA A 922 11.18 -13.48 27.61
CA ALA A 922 9.89 -12.81 27.45
C ALA A 922 9.70 -12.21 26.05
N GLU A 923 10.69 -11.46 25.56
CA GLU A 923 10.65 -10.85 24.22
C GLU A 923 10.66 -11.90 23.10
N ARG A 924 11.44 -12.97 23.26
CA ARG A 924 11.47 -14.08 22.32
C ARG A 924 10.15 -14.82 22.26
N LEU A 925 9.52 -15.08 23.42
CA LEU A 925 8.22 -15.74 23.51
C LEU A 925 7.09 -14.89 22.88
N LYS A 926 7.15 -13.55 22.99
CA LYS A 926 6.23 -12.64 22.31
C LYS A 926 6.34 -12.70 20.77
N LYS A 927 7.56 -12.83 20.25
CA LYS A 927 7.82 -12.87 18.79
C LYS A 927 7.50 -14.24 18.19
N GLN A 928 7.76 -15.31 18.92
CA GLN A 928 7.57 -16.68 18.46
C GLN A 928 7.00 -17.53 19.61
N PRO A 929 5.66 -17.68 19.69
CA PRO A 929 5.05 -18.55 20.69
C PRO A 929 5.40 -20.01 20.37
N GLY A 930 6.17 -20.65 21.25
CA GLY A 930 6.68 -22.01 21.07
C GLY A 930 7.57 -22.46 22.23
N VAL A 931 8.13 -23.68 22.14
CA VAL A 931 9.07 -24.21 23.14
C VAL A 931 10.39 -23.45 23.04
N ILE A 932 10.78 -22.74 24.11
CA ILE A 932 12.09 -22.11 24.21
C ILE A 932 12.98 -23.07 25.00
N ALA A 933 13.97 -23.67 24.35
CA ALA A 933 15.02 -24.46 24.97
C ALA A 933 16.35 -24.16 24.28
N GLU A 934 17.38 -23.89 25.05
CA GLU A 934 18.69 -23.46 24.58
C GLU A 934 19.79 -24.16 25.37
N GLN A 935 20.79 -24.68 24.65
CA GLN A 935 21.97 -25.31 25.26
C GLN A 935 23.02 -24.23 25.50
N PHE A 936 23.58 -24.23 26.70
CA PHE A 936 24.73 -23.43 27.08
C PHE A 936 25.89 -24.39 27.37
N ASP A 937 26.98 -24.25 26.62
CA ASP A 937 28.16 -25.11 26.77
C ASP A 937 28.83 -24.93 28.13
N GLU A 938 28.81 -23.70 28.66
CA GLU A 938 29.32 -23.37 29.99
C GLU A 938 28.37 -22.39 30.69
N ALA A 939 27.91 -22.77 31.89
CA ALA A 939 27.22 -21.91 32.84
C ALA A 939 27.70 -22.24 34.26
N THR A 940 27.62 -21.28 35.18
CA THR A 940 27.95 -21.53 36.59
C THR A 940 26.69 -21.53 37.44
N ILE A 941 26.40 -22.66 38.07
CA ILE A 941 25.22 -22.87 38.91
C ILE A 941 25.62 -22.72 40.38
N LEU A 942 24.81 -21.97 41.13
CA LEU A 942 24.97 -21.72 42.55
C LEU A 942 23.74 -22.26 43.29
N PHE A 943 23.97 -23.06 44.33
CA PHE A 943 22.98 -23.44 45.33
C PHE A 943 23.41 -22.92 46.69
N ALA A 944 22.50 -22.26 47.41
CA ALA A 944 22.74 -21.78 48.77
C ALA A 944 21.61 -22.23 49.71
N ASP A 945 21.94 -22.94 50.78
CA ASP A 945 20.99 -23.53 51.74
C ASP A 945 21.24 -23.01 53.16
N ILE A 946 20.18 -22.79 53.93
CA ILE A 946 20.27 -22.27 55.30
C ILE A 946 20.50 -23.43 56.28
N VAL A 947 21.63 -23.41 56.98
CA VAL A 947 22.00 -24.46 57.93
C VAL A 947 21.03 -24.50 59.10
N GLY A 948 20.45 -25.67 59.37
CA GLY A 948 19.58 -25.88 60.53
C GLY A 948 18.19 -25.24 60.39
N PHE A 949 17.77 -24.86 59.19
CA PHE A 949 16.47 -24.23 58.97
C PHE A 949 15.29 -25.14 59.33
N THR A 950 15.30 -26.42 58.95
CA THR A 950 14.19 -27.34 59.25
C THR A 950 13.85 -27.42 60.76
N PRO A 951 14.81 -27.63 61.68
CA PRO A 951 14.52 -27.59 63.11
C PRO A 951 14.16 -26.18 63.61
N LEU A 952 14.70 -25.11 63.01
CA LEU A 952 14.33 -23.73 63.35
C LEU A 952 12.88 -23.42 62.96
N ALA A 953 12.45 -23.82 61.77
CA ALA A 953 11.11 -23.61 61.24
C ALA A 953 10.05 -24.36 62.06
N ALA A 954 10.39 -25.49 62.68
CA ALA A 954 9.50 -26.23 63.57
C ALA A 954 9.18 -25.46 64.88
N LEU A 955 9.97 -24.45 65.23
CA LEU A 955 9.80 -23.60 66.42
C LEU A 955 9.12 -22.24 66.10
N MET A 956 8.79 -22.00 64.82
CA MET A 956 8.20 -20.76 64.32
C MET A 956 6.80 -21.02 63.78
N THR A 957 5.96 -19.99 63.77
CA THR A 957 4.68 -20.05 63.06
C THR A 957 4.91 -19.99 61.54
N PRO A 958 3.99 -20.54 60.71
CA PRO A 958 4.14 -20.48 59.25
C PRO A 958 4.35 -19.07 58.69
N ILE A 959 3.70 -18.05 59.29
CA ILE A 959 3.85 -16.64 58.87
C ILE A 959 5.27 -16.14 59.17
N GLU A 960 5.81 -16.46 60.35
CA GLU A 960 7.17 -16.08 60.73
C GLU A 960 8.23 -16.76 59.84
N VAL A 961 8.00 -18.02 59.46
CA VAL A 961 8.86 -18.75 58.51
C VAL A 961 8.88 -18.07 57.14
N VAL A 962 7.69 -17.71 56.61
CA VAL A 962 7.58 -17.01 55.32
C VAL A 962 8.25 -15.64 55.38
N ASN A 963 8.07 -14.88 56.46
CA ASN A 963 8.69 -13.56 56.62
C ASN A 963 10.23 -13.65 56.68
N LEU A 964 10.77 -14.65 57.40
CA LEU A 964 12.20 -14.89 57.46
C LEU A 964 12.77 -15.24 56.07
N LEU A 965 12.15 -16.19 55.36
CA LEU A 965 12.57 -16.56 54.01
C LEU A 965 12.46 -15.37 53.05
N ASN A 966 11.39 -14.58 53.13
CA ASN A 966 11.23 -13.39 52.30
C ASN A 966 12.35 -12.37 52.55
N GLN A 967 12.73 -12.14 53.80
CA GLN A 967 13.82 -11.22 54.12
C GLN A 967 15.17 -11.71 53.59
N VAL A 968 15.48 -13.00 53.76
CA VAL A 968 16.73 -13.60 53.26
C VAL A 968 16.76 -13.58 51.72
N PHE A 969 15.71 -14.06 51.07
CA PHE A 969 15.67 -14.16 49.61
C PHE A 969 15.54 -12.80 48.92
N SER A 970 14.95 -11.78 49.55
CA SER A 970 14.96 -10.42 48.98
C SER A 970 16.39 -9.85 48.91
N GLU A 971 17.22 -10.11 49.92
CA GLU A 971 18.64 -9.71 49.85
C GLU A 971 19.40 -10.51 48.78
N PHE A 972 19.11 -11.80 48.63
CA PHE A 972 19.74 -12.61 47.59
C PHE A 972 19.30 -12.18 46.19
N ASP A 973 18.03 -11.81 46.01
CA ASP A 973 17.49 -11.27 44.76
C ASP A 973 18.21 -9.95 44.40
N ARG A 974 18.45 -9.07 45.38
CA ARG A 974 19.24 -7.84 45.19
C ARG A 974 20.70 -8.14 44.77
N LEU A 975 21.32 -9.16 45.37
CA LEU A 975 22.67 -9.59 44.97
C LEU A 975 22.67 -10.22 43.58
N ALA A 976 21.64 -11.00 43.23
CA ALA A 976 21.47 -11.59 41.91
C ALA A 976 21.40 -10.50 40.83
N GLU A 977 20.61 -9.45 41.05
CA GLU A 977 20.55 -8.28 40.16
C GLU A 977 21.89 -7.55 40.07
N GLN A 978 22.57 -7.33 41.20
CA GLN A 978 23.86 -6.63 41.27
C GLN A 978 24.95 -7.35 40.46
N PHE A 979 25.01 -8.68 40.54
CA PHE A 979 26.01 -9.51 39.85
C PHE A 979 25.52 -10.04 38.50
N GLN A 980 24.34 -9.61 38.02
CA GLN A 980 23.71 -10.07 36.78
C GLN A 980 23.57 -11.59 36.69
N ILE A 981 23.16 -12.20 37.80
CA ILE A 981 22.91 -13.62 37.95
C ILE A 981 21.40 -13.85 37.91
N GLU A 982 20.98 -14.83 37.14
CA GLU A 982 19.57 -15.17 37.01
C GLU A 982 19.14 -16.07 38.18
N LYS A 983 18.12 -15.64 38.91
CA LYS A 983 17.44 -16.50 39.88
C LYS A 983 16.61 -17.52 39.13
N ILE A 984 16.81 -18.81 39.41
CA ILE A 984 16.00 -19.86 38.80
C ILE A 984 14.77 -20.14 39.66
N LYS A 985 14.99 -20.51 40.92
CA LYS A 985 13.91 -20.83 41.86
C LYS A 985 14.43 -20.92 43.28
N THR A 986 13.48 -20.98 44.22
CA THR A 986 13.73 -21.43 45.57
C THR A 986 13.23 -22.86 45.72
N ILE A 987 13.95 -23.69 46.49
CA ILE A 987 13.60 -25.08 46.76
C ILE A 987 13.56 -25.24 48.28
N GLY A 988 12.41 -24.97 48.88
CA GLY A 988 12.31 -24.83 50.34
C GLY A 988 13.11 -23.61 50.81
N ASP A 989 14.12 -23.86 51.64
CA ASP A 989 15.10 -22.92 52.16
C ASP A 989 16.35 -22.74 51.30
N ALA A 990 16.48 -23.51 50.22
CA ALA A 990 17.58 -23.37 49.28
C ALA A 990 17.26 -22.33 48.18
N TYR A 991 18.25 -21.52 47.84
CA TYR A 991 18.26 -20.56 46.74
C TYR A 991 19.08 -21.08 45.57
N MET A 992 18.48 -21.14 44.38
CA MET A 992 19.14 -21.60 43.16
C MET A 992 19.28 -20.46 42.15
N ALA A 993 20.51 -20.22 41.72
CA ALA A 993 20.85 -19.17 40.78
C ALA A 993 21.85 -19.66 39.72
N VAL A 994 21.91 -18.97 38.59
CA VAL A 994 22.83 -19.30 37.50
C VAL A 994 23.43 -18.05 36.88
N SER A 995 24.72 -18.12 36.59
CA SER A 995 25.43 -17.10 35.82
C SER A 995 25.78 -17.64 34.43
N GLY A 996 25.73 -16.77 33.42
CA GLY A 996 25.94 -17.11 32.01
C GLY A 996 24.67 -17.58 31.27
N VAL A 997 23.49 -17.47 31.90
CA VAL A 997 22.17 -17.83 31.35
C VAL A 997 21.15 -16.79 31.84
N PRO A 998 20.14 -16.36 31.04
CA PRO A 998 19.81 -16.74 29.66
C PRO A 998 20.76 -16.16 28.61
N THR A 999 21.62 -15.23 28.99
CA THR A 999 22.60 -14.62 28.09
C THR A 999 23.99 -15.04 28.54
N PHE A 1000 24.79 -15.55 27.61
CA PHE A 1000 26.17 -15.93 27.89
C PHE A 1000 26.99 -14.75 28.42
N GLN A 1001 27.75 -14.98 29.48
CA GLN A 1001 28.64 -14.00 30.11
C GLN A 1001 30.02 -14.63 30.29
N PHE A 1002 31.09 -14.02 29.77
CA PHE A 1002 32.45 -14.59 29.86
C PHE A 1002 32.96 -14.77 31.30
N ASN A 1003 32.50 -13.93 32.23
CA ASN A 1003 32.90 -13.93 33.64
C ASN A 1003 31.92 -14.70 34.54
N HIS A 1004 31.13 -15.64 33.99
CA HIS A 1004 30.05 -16.31 34.71
C HIS A 1004 30.50 -17.02 36.02
N ALA A 1005 31.71 -17.61 36.03
CA ALA A 1005 32.27 -18.22 37.24
C ALA A 1005 32.63 -17.19 38.31
N ILE A 1006 33.23 -16.06 37.90
CA ILE A 1006 33.63 -14.95 38.77
C ILE A 1006 32.40 -14.34 39.44
N ALA A 1007 31.37 -14.00 38.66
CA ALA A 1007 30.14 -13.42 39.18
C ALA A 1007 29.48 -14.34 40.24
N ALA A 1008 29.44 -15.64 39.98
CA ALA A 1008 28.87 -16.61 40.93
C ALA A 1008 29.69 -16.72 42.22
N ALA A 1009 31.03 -16.64 42.12
CA ALA A 1009 31.92 -16.62 43.28
C ALA A 1009 31.73 -15.34 44.12
N GLU A 1010 31.64 -14.17 43.48
CA GLU A 1010 31.40 -12.88 44.14
C GLU A 1010 30.04 -12.86 44.85
N MET A 1011 28.98 -13.34 44.18
CA MET A 1011 27.66 -13.46 44.77
C MET A 1011 27.64 -14.41 45.97
N ALA A 1012 28.32 -15.56 45.89
CA ALA A 1012 28.41 -16.51 46.99
C ALA A 1012 29.09 -15.91 48.23
N LEU A 1013 30.19 -15.17 48.04
CA LEU A 1013 30.88 -14.47 49.12
C LEU A 1013 30.01 -13.35 49.71
N ALA A 1014 29.32 -12.58 48.85
CA ALA A 1014 28.41 -11.53 49.30
C ALA A 1014 27.20 -12.08 50.08
N MET A 1015 26.65 -13.23 49.67
CA MET A 1015 25.58 -13.93 50.38
C MET A 1015 26.02 -14.30 51.81
N GLN A 1016 27.23 -14.83 51.97
CA GLN A 1016 27.79 -15.13 53.29
C GLN A 1016 27.99 -13.88 54.16
N ALA A 1017 28.36 -12.74 53.55
CA ALA A 1017 28.58 -11.48 54.26
C ALA A 1017 27.28 -10.75 54.67
N VAL A 1018 26.19 -10.93 53.92
CA VAL A 1018 24.88 -10.32 54.21
C VAL A 1018 24.06 -11.14 55.21
N LEU A 1019 24.25 -12.46 55.26
CA LEU A 1019 23.46 -13.35 56.12
C LEU A 1019 23.47 -12.98 57.63
N PRO A 1020 24.60 -12.55 58.23
CA PRO A 1020 24.63 -12.07 59.63
C PRO A 1020 23.81 -10.78 59.87
N GLN A 1021 23.53 -10.01 58.83
CA GLN A 1021 22.77 -8.76 58.90
C GLN A 1021 21.25 -9.01 58.91
N VAL A 1022 20.83 -10.21 58.47
CA VAL A 1022 19.43 -10.63 58.49
C VAL A 1022 19.04 -11.07 59.90
N SER A 1023 18.30 -10.22 60.60
CA SER A 1023 17.91 -10.46 61.99
C SER A 1023 16.45 -10.09 62.22
N THR A 1024 15.63 -11.04 62.67
CA THR A 1024 14.26 -10.79 63.11
C THR A 1024 14.18 -10.88 64.65
N PRO A 1025 13.21 -10.21 65.30
CA PRO A 1025 13.02 -10.30 66.75
C PRO A 1025 12.88 -11.75 67.23
N ARG A 1026 12.16 -12.58 66.47
CA ARG A 1026 11.95 -14.00 66.77
C ARG A 1026 13.22 -14.82 66.61
N LEU A 1027 14.05 -14.52 65.62
CA LEU A 1027 15.33 -15.19 65.42
C LEU A 1027 16.33 -14.88 66.53
N ARG A 1028 16.35 -13.64 67.03
CA ARG A 1028 17.15 -13.27 68.22
C ARG A 1028 16.67 -13.98 69.49
N GLU A 1029 15.36 -14.18 69.65
CA GLU A 1029 14.77 -14.89 70.78
C GLU A 1029 15.14 -16.39 70.78
N LEU A 1030 15.12 -17.04 69.60
CA LEU A 1030 15.35 -18.48 69.45
C LEU A 1030 16.84 -18.86 69.38
N CYS A 1031 17.68 -18.02 68.75
CA CYS A 1031 19.08 -18.34 68.44
C CYS A 1031 20.10 -17.44 69.16
N GLY A 1032 19.65 -16.42 69.90
CA GLY A 1032 20.53 -15.42 70.50
C GLY A 1032 21.27 -14.58 69.43
N ASP A 1033 22.51 -14.20 69.71
CA ASP A 1033 23.38 -13.47 68.78
C ASP A 1033 24.10 -14.39 67.77
N GLN A 1034 23.71 -15.68 67.66
CA GLN A 1034 24.31 -16.55 66.64
C GLN A 1034 23.76 -16.20 65.25
N PRO A 1035 24.62 -15.81 64.29
CA PRO A 1035 24.19 -15.49 62.94
C PRO A 1035 23.72 -16.75 62.21
N LEU A 1036 22.77 -16.58 61.29
CA LEU A 1036 22.42 -17.62 60.34
C LEU A 1036 23.67 -18.02 59.55
N GLN A 1037 23.82 -19.32 59.31
CA GLN A 1037 24.88 -19.87 58.47
C GLN A 1037 24.26 -20.47 57.22
N MET A 1038 25.06 -20.50 56.15
CA MET A 1038 24.67 -21.16 54.90
C MET A 1038 25.74 -22.12 54.42
N ARG A 1039 25.29 -23.10 53.64
CA ARG A 1039 26.15 -23.92 52.76
C ARG A 1039 25.97 -23.42 51.36
N VAL A 1040 27.07 -23.21 50.63
CA VAL A 1040 27.01 -22.83 49.22
C VAL A 1040 27.76 -23.85 48.38
N GLY A 1041 27.13 -24.30 47.30
CA GLY A 1041 27.72 -25.20 46.32
C GLY A 1041 27.75 -24.55 44.95
N ILE A 1042 28.92 -24.54 44.31
CA ILE A 1042 29.10 -23.96 42.98
C ILE A 1042 29.72 -25.00 42.04
N HIS A 1043 29.16 -25.10 40.84
CA HIS A 1043 29.72 -25.90 39.78
C HIS A 1043 29.55 -25.22 38.43
N THR A 1044 30.55 -25.40 37.56
CA THR A 1044 30.58 -24.88 36.21
C THR A 1044 30.51 -26.03 35.22
N GLY A 1045 29.54 -25.99 34.32
CA GLY A 1045 29.36 -27.02 33.31
C GLY A 1045 28.21 -26.71 32.36
N SER A 1046 27.96 -27.64 31.43
CA SER A 1046 26.94 -27.46 30.40
C SER A 1046 25.52 -27.67 30.93
N VAL A 1047 24.59 -26.82 30.49
CA VAL A 1047 23.16 -26.86 30.87
C VAL A 1047 22.26 -26.57 29.69
N VAL A 1048 21.05 -27.12 29.71
CA VAL A 1048 19.92 -26.66 28.90
C VAL A 1048 19.08 -25.72 29.75
N ALA A 1049 18.81 -24.53 29.27
CA ALA A 1049 17.86 -23.61 29.88
C ALA A 1049 16.62 -23.44 28.99
N GLY A 1050 15.46 -23.24 29.57
CA GLY A 1050 14.24 -23.16 28.76
C GLY A 1050 12.96 -22.91 29.55
N VAL A 1051 11.89 -22.63 28.81
CA VAL A 1051 10.56 -22.37 29.36
C VAL A 1051 9.67 -23.61 29.23
N ILE A 1052 9.10 -24.05 30.34
CA ILE A 1052 8.11 -25.14 30.39
C ILE A 1052 6.76 -24.61 30.90
N GLY A 1053 5.67 -25.15 30.34
CA GLY A 1053 4.30 -24.94 30.80
C GLY A 1053 3.43 -24.21 29.79
N ALA A 1054 2.17 -24.65 29.64
CA ALA A 1054 1.21 -24.07 28.69
C ALA A 1054 0.36 -22.92 29.29
N LYS A 1055 0.27 -22.85 30.62
CA LYS A 1055 -0.54 -21.84 31.34
C LYS A 1055 0.24 -21.11 32.44
N LYS A 1056 1.26 -21.76 33.01
CA LYS A 1056 2.20 -21.19 33.98
C LYS A 1056 3.59 -21.44 33.42
N PHE A 1057 4.17 -20.42 32.79
CA PHE A 1057 5.51 -20.51 32.23
C PHE A 1057 6.52 -20.53 33.39
N ILE A 1058 7.45 -21.47 33.34
CA ILE A 1058 8.57 -21.57 34.29
C ILE A 1058 9.85 -21.62 33.46
N TYR A 1059 10.75 -20.67 33.68
CA TYR A 1059 12.11 -20.74 33.13
C TYR A 1059 12.99 -21.51 34.11
N ASP A 1060 13.65 -22.57 33.64
CA ASP A 1060 14.41 -23.48 34.50
C ASP A 1060 15.64 -24.05 33.78
N LEU A 1061 16.48 -24.78 34.53
CA LEU A 1061 17.71 -25.41 34.05
C LEU A 1061 17.64 -26.93 34.16
N TRP A 1062 18.19 -27.60 33.15
CA TRP A 1062 18.37 -29.05 33.12
C TRP A 1062 19.78 -29.40 32.70
N GLY A 1063 20.37 -30.40 33.34
CA GLY A 1063 21.71 -30.85 33.03
C GLY A 1063 22.38 -31.43 34.26
N ASP A 1064 23.42 -32.22 34.02
CA ASP A 1064 24.15 -32.84 35.13
C ASP A 1064 24.90 -31.80 35.98
N ALA A 1065 25.27 -30.65 35.39
CA ALA A 1065 25.90 -29.56 36.10
C ALA A 1065 25.02 -29.02 37.26
N VAL A 1066 23.70 -28.99 37.09
CA VAL A 1066 22.74 -28.59 38.14
C VAL A 1066 22.79 -29.58 39.31
N ASN A 1067 22.82 -30.88 39.02
CA ASN A 1067 22.90 -31.92 40.04
C ASN A 1067 24.22 -31.86 40.80
N ILE A 1068 25.33 -31.63 40.11
CA ILE A 1068 26.65 -31.51 40.73
C ILE A 1068 26.69 -30.29 41.66
N ALA A 1069 26.19 -29.13 41.23
CA ALA A 1069 26.12 -27.93 42.07
C ALA A 1069 25.30 -28.15 43.35
N SER A 1070 24.12 -28.77 43.24
CA SER A 1070 23.29 -29.14 44.40
C SER A 1070 23.98 -30.14 45.34
N ARG A 1071 24.81 -31.05 44.80
CA ARG A 1071 25.64 -31.95 45.61
C ARG A 1071 26.78 -31.23 46.31
N MET A 1072 27.36 -30.21 45.67
CA MET A 1072 28.42 -29.40 46.29
C MET A 1072 27.89 -28.64 47.51
N GLU A 1073 26.65 -28.17 47.45
CA GLU A 1073 25.97 -27.54 48.59
C GLU A 1073 25.71 -28.58 49.69
N SER A 1074 24.96 -29.64 49.37
CA SER A 1074 24.49 -30.60 50.37
C SER A 1074 25.60 -31.39 51.08
N GLN A 1075 26.75 -31.57 50.43
CA GLN A 1075 27.96 -32.20 50.99
C GLN A 1075 29.00 -31.19 51.52
N GLY A 1076 28.69 -29.90 51.44
CA GLY A 1076 29.49 -28.81 51.97
C GLY A 1076 29.40 -28.71 53.50
N LEU A 1077 30.33 -27.95 54.08
CA LEU A 1077 30.34 -27.66 55.52
C LEU A 1077 29.57 -26.37 55.81
N PRO A 1078 28.88 -26.26 56.97
CA PRO A 1078 28.29 -25.00 57.41
C PRO A 1078 29.26 -23.83 57.33
N GLY A 1079 28.81 -22.72 56.76
CA GLY A 1079 29.61 -21.50 56.59
C GLY A 1079 30.68 -21.56 55.50
N HIS A 1080 30.73 -22.61 54.68
CA HIS A 1080 31.71 -22.76 53.61
C HIS A 1080 31.07 -22.71 52.22
N ILE A 1081 31.85 -22.26 51.24
CA ILE A 1081 31.52 -22.29 49.81
C ILE A 1081 32.34 -23.41 49.16
N GLN A 1082 31.68 -24.48 48.75
CA GLN A 1082 32.31 -25.60 48.07
C GLN A 1082 32.22 -25.45 46.55
N ILE A 1083 33.36 -25.56 45.88
CA ILE A 1083 33.44 -25.49 44.42
C ILE A 1083 34.11 -26.75 43.85
N THR A 1084 33.73 -27.12 42.62
CA THR A 1084 34.39 -28.20 41.88
C THR A 1084 35.68 -27.75 41.21
N GLU A 1085 36.53 -28.70 40.78
CA GLU A 1085 37.72 -28.43 39.96
C GLU A 1085 37.42 -27.60 38.69
N ALA A 1086 36.33 -27.90 37.97
CA ALA A 1086 35.93 -27.15 36.78
C ALA A 1086 35.65 -25.65 37.07
N THR A 1087 35.10 -25.35 38.25
CA THR A 1087 34.91 -23.96 38.69
C THR A 1087 36.23 -23.35 39.17
N TYR A 1088 37.04 -24.12 39.89
CA TYR A 1088 38.35 -23.68 40.36
C TYR A 1088 39.26 -23.26 39.19
N GLU A 1089 39.30 -24.03 38.10
CA GLU A 1089 40.12 -23.67 36.92
C GLU A 1089 39.77 -22.28 36.37
N LYS A 1090 38.47 -21.92 36.38
CA LYS A 1090 37.96 -20.61 35.92
C LYS A 1090 38.17 -19.48 36.93
N LEU A 1091 38.37 -19.82 38.21
CA LEU A 1091 38.63 -18.86 39.29
C LEU A 1091 40.11 -18.73 39.66
N SER A 1092 40.94 -19.67 39.19
CA SER A 1092 42.34 -19.77 39.56
C SER A 1092 43.09 -18.50 39.17
N GLY A 1093 43.73 -17.86 40.16
CA GLY A 1093 44.45 -16.59 39.98
C GLY A 1093 43.65 -15.33 40.33
N CYS A 1094 42.32 -15.41 40.50
CA CYS A 1094 41.47 -14.29 40.91
C CYS A 1094 40.93 -14.42 42.33
N PHE A 1095 40.78 -15.65 42.85
CA PHE A 1095 40.23 -15.92 44.17
C PHE A 1095 41.09 -16.88 44.97
N ARG A 1096 41.08 -16.73 46.30
CA ARG A 1096 41.70 -17.69 47.21
C ARG A 1096 40.87 -18.97 47.30
N CYS A 1097 41.44 -20.07 46.82
CA CYS A 1097 40.83 -21.40 46.88
C CYS A 1097 41.75 -22.41 47.58
N GLU A 1098 41.21 -23.19 48.52
CA GLU A 1098 41.96 -24.25 49.22
C GLU A 1098 41.47 -25.62 48.78
N ARG A 1099 42.38 -26.53 48.41
CA ARG A 1099 42.00 -27.89 48.00
C ARG A 1099 41.48 -28.68 49.20
N ARG A 1100 40.21 -29.09 49.14
CA ARG A 1100 39.56 -29.93 50.16
C ARG A 1100 39.91 -31.40 50.00
N GLY A 1101 40.05 -31.87 48.76
CA GLY A 1101 40.25 -33.27 48.41
C GLY A 1101 39.08 -33.83 47.62
N GLU A 1102 39.04 -35.16 47.49
CA GLU A 1102 38.04 -35.87 46.72
C GLU A 1102 36.76 -36.14 47.52
N VAL A 1103 35.61 -35.83 46.94
CA VAL A 1103 34.29 -36.04 47.53
C VAL A 1103 33.53 -37.04 46.67
N ALA A 1104 33.00 -38.09 47.31
CA ALA A 1104 32.21 -39.10 46.62
C ALA A 1104 30.84 -38.53 46.23
N VAL A 1105 30.62 -38.32 44.94
CA VAL A 1105 29.35 -37.89 44.37
C VAL A 1105 28.63 -39.09 43.75
N ARG A 1106 27.45 -39.39 44.28
CA ARG A 1106 26.63 -40.53 43.86
C ARG A 1106 26.32 -40.44 42.35
N GLY A 1107 26.80 -41.43 41.58
CA GLY A 1107 26.59 -41.51 40.13
C GLY A 1107 27.72 -40.94 39.27
N ARG A 1108 28.72 -40.26 39.84
CA ARG A 1108 29.86 -39.66 39.13
C ARG A 1108 31.23 -40.13 39.64
N GLY A 1109 31.32 -40.68 40.85
CA GLY A 1109 32.57 -41.11 41.46
C GLY A 1109 33.17 -40.03 42.36
N ALA A 1110 34.48 -40.07 42.58
CA ALA A 1110 35.20 -39.06 43.36
C ALA A 1110 35.41 -37.79 42.51
N ILE A 1111 35.00 -36.63 43.03
CA ILE A 1111 35.21 -35.32 42.39
C ILE A 1111 36.18 -34.52 43.26
N ALA A 1112 37.21 -33.93 42.63
CA ALA A 1112 38.09 -32.99 43.32
C ALA A 1112 37.34 -31.70 43.66
N THR A 1113 37.41 -31.30 44.93
CA THR A 1113 36.70 -30.13 45.47
C THR A 1113 37.63 -29.16 46.17
N TYR A 1114 37.21 -27.91 46.22
CA TYR A 1114 37.94 -26.78 46.78
C TYR A 1114 37.00 -25.94 47.65
N TRP A 1115 37.56 -25.30 48.67
CA TRP A 1115 36.90 -24.24 49.42
C TRP A 1115 37.22 -22.90 48.77
N LEU A 1116 36.18 -22.15 48.39
CA LEU A 1116 36.32 -20.74 48.07
C LEU A 1116 36.33 -19.96 49.39
N LEU A 1117 37.40 -19.19 49.61
CA LEU A 1117 37.59 -18.42 50.83
C LEU A 1117 37.44 -16.92 50.54
N PRO A 1118 36.92 -16.13 51.48
CA PRO A 1118 37.01 -14.68 51.39
C PRO A 1118 38.49 -14.26 51.40
N ASP A 1119 38.80 -13.18 50.69
CA ASP A 1119 40.13 -12.58 50.78
C ASP A 1119 40.32 -12.01 52.20
N ASP A 1120 41.40 -12.41 52.87
CA ASP A 1120 41.85 -11.73 54.09
C ASP A 1120 42.25 -10.31 53.67
N GLN A 1121 41.60 -9.28 54.20
CA GLN A 1121 42.07 -7.89 54.06
C GLN A 1121 43.50 -7.72 54.57
#